data_AF-A0A4Y8PE96-F1
#
_entry.id   AF-A0A4Y8PE96-F1
#
_cell.length_a   1.000
_cell.length_b   1.000
_cell.length_c   1.000
_cell.angle_alpha   90.00
_cell.angle_beta   90.00
_cell.angle_gamma   90.00
#
_symmetry.space_group_name_H-M   'P 1'
#
loop_
_entity.id
_entity.type
_entity.pdbx_description
1 polymer ?
#
loop_
_entity_poly.entity_id
_entity_poly.type
_entity_poly.pdbx_seq_one_letter_code
_entity_poly.pdbx_strand_id
1 'polypeptide(L)'
;MRNSICILAVFFLLFGCSGIRTPPEEQKLFLKEPSISNHGRKTLYDHVVDIDPGRIKSRTSSLFYELPPKSIAVLPFVNKDSGNFYLDKVALTNRNPQWKEQYRWTRAQRVRKLIYGNLAQREYYPIKLEKVDTVLKEHGIKNSTDLSKISPEVLGAWLNADAVIYGIVKNYESYYAGIICGYSIATDVQMISTKTGDQLFYSSASRNQVGFDFGLNPTDLAINMIANGTYLRDVVLRRAEEDISREIVLRIPTRRPLPYFPQTEKTKLSENQPKAKIKKKESLNHSLNFQSQLLANKKNEQQPIMRHSVGNIPQNDVIAFNHPTFSAHLFRKEKETKNEIKEKEQIRKADFALAPIEEARGDHNKKELALPPNLLNSVSQQSFFLPEIAEKQHGKKTMFDRLIEMDIQKPEVIVHPSYSSKKCGTIAILPFSDQATGGNLLINHIPLFPKTKEQKQNWRWTVGNRIRKAIACYLAQRDFDILNIGQTDTILKSHGLSTMKDLLRVPPKTLGRWLSVDSLIYGEVTTYEGFYSIVWAAWRVGAKLNLVSTHSGITLLTTQATRTSNRFIPAITPIDLAIAGVTTMTTMMRDYKLRQAEEELSRELVLSFPKEDNLSEAKEPGKIPRRTAHKISFLENSSSKRKDPFLALNDNKNEF
;
A
#
# COMPACT_ATOMS: atom_id res chain seq x y z
N MET A 1 -13.13 -32.17 -29.48
CA MET A 1 -13.43 -31.88 -28.06
C MET A 1 -12.51 -32.58 -27.04
N ARG A 2 -11.60 -33.50 -27.39
CA ARG A 2 -10.74 -34.19 -26.39
C ARG A 2 -9.46 -33.44 -25.98
N ASN A 3 -8.93 -32.53 -26.82
CA ASN A 3 -7.64 -31.88 -26.57
C ASN A 3 -7.73 -30.59 -25.72
N SER A 4 -8.89 -29.96 -25.62
CA SER A 4 -9.08 -28.72 -24.84
C SER A 4 -9.10 -28.96 -23.32
N ILE A 5 -9.39 -30.18 -22.87
CA ILE A 5 -9.46 -30.55 -21.46
C ILE A 5 -8.04 -30.75 -20.87
N CYS A 6 -7.09 -31.25 -21.68
CA CYS A 6 -5.72 -31.46 -21.23
C CYS A 6 -4.96 -30.16 -20.91
N ILE A 7 -5.24 -29.06 -21.64
CA ILE A 7 -4.58 -27.76 -21.40
C ILE A 7 -5.05 -27.15 -20.07
N LEU A 8 -6.32 -27.34 -19.68
CA LEU A 8 -6.82 -26.91 -18.37
C LEU A 8 -6.18 -27.70 -17.22
N ALA A 9 -5.94 -29.00 -17.41
CA ALA A 9 -5.32 -29.86 -16.41
C ALA A 9 -3.84 -29.52 -16.13
N VAL A 10 -3.08 -29.13 -17.18
CA VAL A 10 -1.67 -28.73 -17.03
C VAL A 10 -1.51 -27.44 -16.19
N PHE A 11 -2.46 -26.50 -16.26
CA PHE A 11 -2.44 -25.31 -15.42
C PHE A 11 -2.62 -25.60 -13.91
N PHE A 12 -3.30 -26.69 -13.54
CA PHE A 12 -3.46 -27.07 -12.13
C PHE A 12 -2.27 -27.84 -11.54
N LEU A 13 -1.43 -28.47 -12.38
CA LEU A 13 -0.36 -29.36 -11.91
C LEU A 13 0.94 -28.65 -11.46
N LEU A 14 1.08 -27.34 -11.66
CA LEU A 14 2.22 -26.56 -11.15
C LEU A 14 2.04 -26.05 -9.70
N PHE A 15 0.88 -26.26 -9.07
CA PHE A 15 0.62 -25.83 -7.68
C PHE A 15 1.11 -26.83 -6.62
N GLY A 16 1.94 -27.81 -7.00
CA GLY A 16 2.33 -28.98 -6.21
C GLY A 16 3.80 -29.06 -5.79
N CYS A 17 4.55 -27.95 -5.73
CA CYS A 17 5.92 -27.96 -5.20
C CYS A 17 5.97 -27.36 -3.79
N SER A 18 6.41 -28.18 -2.84
CA SER A 18 6.62 -27.82 -1.45
C SER A 18 7.50 -26.58 -1.31
N GLY A 19 6.97 -25.55 -0.63
CA GLY A 19 7.68 -24.30 -0.41
C GLY A 19 9.05 -24.55 0.24
N ILE A 20 10.08 -23.90 -0.31
CA ILE A 20 11.47 -24.03 0.15
C ILE A 20 11.55 -23.48 1.58
N ARG A 21 11.44 -24.37 2.57
CA ARG A 21 11.76 -24.06 3.97
C ARG A 21 13.25 -23.85 4.05
N THR A 22 13.69 -22.59 3.91
CA THR A 22 15.07 -22.22 4.21
C THR A 22 15.39 -22.66 5.64
N PRO A 23 16.57 -23.26 5.91
CA PRO A 23 16.94 -23.65 7.26
C PRO A 23 16.85 -22.42 8.18
N PRO A 24 16.44 -22.59 9.46
CA PRO A 24 16.18 -21.49 10.36
C PRO A 24 17.49 -20.82 10.82
N GLU A 25 18.08 -20.02 9.92
CA GLU A 25 19.12 -19.06 10.27
C GLU A 25 18.52 -18.09 11.31
N GLU A 26 19.29 -17.70 12.32
CA GLU A 26 18.78 -16.85 13.39
C GLU A 26 18.39 -15.46 12.86
N GLN A 27 17.16 -15.02 13.12
CA GLN A 27 16.67 -13.72 12.67
C GLN A 27 17.08 -12.63 13.67
N LYS A 28 17.88 -11.66 13.20
CA LYS A 28 18.16 -10.42 13.95
C LYS A 28 16.94 -9.49 13.97
N LEU A 29 16.78 -8.77 15.07
CA LEU A 29 15.68 -7.85 15.30
C LEU A 29 16.14 -6.39 15.21
N PHE A 30 15.18 -5.47 15.03
CA PHE A 30 15.36 -4.03 15.12
C PHE A 30 16.36 -3.40 14.13
N LEU A 31 16.53 -4.01 12.95
CA LEU A 31 17.40 -3.52 11.89
C LEU A 31 16.78 -2.30 11.17
N LYS A 32 17.59 -1.59 10.38
CA LYS A 32 17.12 -0.42 9.61
C LYS A 32 16.32 -0.84 8.39
N GLU A 33 15.00 -0.72 8.48
CA GLU A 33 14.07 -1.01 7.37
C GLU A 33 14.39 -0.18 6.11
N PRO A 34 14.56 -0.81 4.94
CA PRO A 34 14.65 -0.12 3.66
C PRO A 34 13.28 0.44 3.27
N SER A 35 13.29 1.65 2.69
CA SER A 35 12.12 2.31 2.11
C SER A 35 10.93 2.53 3.08
N ILE A 36 11.17 2.66 4.39
CA ILE A 36 10.12 2.87 5.41
C ILE A 36 9.17 4.07 5.13
N SER A 37 9.67 5.13 4.48
CA SER A 37 8.91 6.33 4.09
C SER A 37 8.28 6.26 2.70
N ASN A 38 8.57 5.19 1.94
CA ASN A 38 8.29 5.06 0.51
C ASN A 38 7.46 3.81 0.16
N HIS A 39 7.57 2.74 0.95
CA HIS A 39 6.81 1.51 0.76
C HIS A 39 5.30 1.79 0.77
N GLY A 40 4.58 1.30 -0.25
CA GLY A 40 3.16 1.53 -0.39
C GLY A 40 2.74 2.88 -0.96
N ARG A 41 3.66 3.74 -1.40
CA ARG A 41 3.33 5.00 -2.10
C ARG A 41 3.35 4.78 -3.61
N LYS A 42 2.39 5.36 -4.33
CA LYS A 42 2.42 5.38 -5.80
C LYS A 42 3.58 6.26 -6.28
N THR A 43 4.41 5.70 -7.15
CA THR A 43 5.45 6.39 -7.93
C THR A 43 4.84 7.11 -9.15
N LEU A 44 5.64 7.91 -9.86
CA LEU A 44 5.19 8.52 -11.13
C LEU A 44 4.82 7.45 -12.18
N TYR A 45 5.57 6.35 -12.21
CA TYR A 45 5.26 5.19 -13.06
C TYR A 45 3.89 4.59 -12.72
N ASP A 46 3.59 4.42 -11.43
CA ASP A 46 2.31 3.86 -11.00
C ASP A 46 1.12 4.76 -11.38
N HIS A 47 1.30 6.08 -11.30
CA HIS A 47 0.30 7.06 -11.75
C HIS A 47 -0.01 6.96 -13.25
N VAL A 48 0.99 6.70 -14.08
CA VAL A 48 0.81 6.50 -15.53
C VAL A 48 0.14 5.15 -15.81
N VAL A 49 0.63 4.07 -15.19
CA VAL A 49 0.13 2.69 -15.41
C VAL A 49 -1.29 2.48 -14.89
N ASP A 50 -1.66 3.11 -13.77
CA ASP A 50 -3.04 3.04 -13.24
C ASP A 50 -4.02 3.97 -13.96
N ILE A 51 -3.54 4.89 -14.79
CA ILE A 51 -4.34 6.02 -15.29
C ILE A 51 -4.99 6.75 -14.08
N ASP A 52 -4.21 6.96 -13.01
CA ASP A 52 -4.64 7.61 -11.76
C ASP A 52 -4.24 9.09 -11.77
N PRO A 53 -5.11 10.01 -12.22
CA PRO A 53 -4.85 11.45 -12.17
C PRO A 53 -4.86 12.01 -10.73
N GLY A 54 -5.14 11.19 -9.72
CA GLY A 54 -5.15 11.56 -8.31
C GLY A 54 -3.79 12.09 -7.86
N ARG A 55 -3.79 13.29 -7.28
CA ARG A 55 -2.58 13.95 -6.77
C ARG A 55 -2.66 14.14 -5.27
N ILE A 56 -1.52 14.07 -4.60
CA ILE A 56 -1.39 14.44 -3.19
C ILE A 56 -0.43 15.61 -3.08
N LYS A 57 -0.94 16.74 -2.60
CA LYS A 57 -0.21 17.96 -2.31
C LYS A 57 -0.16 18.14 -0.79
N SER A 58 0.94 17.72 -0.18
CA SER A 58 1.23 17.96 1.22
C SER A 58 2.10 19.20 1.41
N ARG A 59 1.90 19.91 2.53
CA ARG A 59 2.74 20.98 3.06
C ARG A 59 2.97 20.75 4.54
N THR A 60 4.17 21.06 5.00
CA THR A 60 4.59 20.96 6.39
C THR A 60 5.21 22.30 6.76
N SER A 61 4.77 22.92 7.86
CA SER A 61 5.39 24.13 8.39
C SER A 61 6.76 23.80 9.00
N SER A 62 7.69 24.76 9.02
CA SER A 62 8.93 24.66 9.80
C SER A 62 8.66 24.34 11.28
N LEU A 63 7.58 24.90 11.84
CA LEU A 63 7.11 24.71 13.22
C LEU A 63 6.90 23.22 13.58
N PHE A 64 6.63 22.35 12.59
CA PHE A 64 6.55 20.91 12.83
C PHE A 64 7.85 20.34 13.39
N TYR A 65 9.00 20.86 12.97
CA TYR A 65 10.31 20.37 13.41
C TYR A 65 10.79 21.00 14.72
N GLU A 66 10.26 22.18 15.05
CA GLU A 66 10.53 22.88 16.31
C GLU A 66 9.67 22.32 17.45
N LEU A 67 8.38 22.03 17.17
CA LEU A 67 7.40 21.49 18.10
C LEU A 67 6.78 20.18 17.59
N PRO A 68 7.57 19.10 17.37
CA PRO A 68 7.07 17.85 16.80
C PRO A 68 6.10 17.15 17.76
N PRO A 69 4.82 16.99 17.40
CA PRO A 69 3.80 16.48 18.32
C PRO A 69 4.07 15.01 18.66
N LYS A 70 3.91 14.65 19.94
CA LYS A 70 4.00 13.27 20.42
C LYS A 70 2.61 12.65 20.47
N SER A 71 1.66 13.28 21.16
CA SER A 71 0.26 12.86 21.24
C SER A 71 -0.59 13.58 20.18
N ILE A 72 -1.45 12.82 19.49
CA ILE A 72 -2.27 13.34 18.39
C ILE A 72 -3.72 12.89 18.58
N ALA A 73 -4.66 13.83 18.63
CA ALA A 73 -6.09 13.53 18.59
C ALA A 73 -6.61 13.60 17.15
N VAL A 74 -7.28 12.54 16.68
CA VAL A 74 -7.96 12.55 15.37
C VAL A 74 -9.44 12.86 15.59
N LEU A 75 -9.84 14.10 15.31
CA LEU A 75 -11.20 14.60 15.54
C LEU A 75 -12.20 13.99 14.53
N PRO A 76 -13.52 14.06 14.78
CA PRO A 76 -14.52 13.64 13.82
C PRO A 76 -14.35 14.32 12.46
N PHE A 77 -14.20 13.52 11.40
CA PHE A 77 -14.15 14.05 10.03
C PHE A 77 -15.56 14.34 9.52
N VAL A 78 -15.64 15.23 8.52
CA VAL A 78 -16.89 15.60 7.82
C VAL A 78 -16.85 15.21 6.35
N ASN A 79 -18.01 15.10 5.71
CA ASN A 79 -18.12 14.84 4.28
C ASN A 79 -18.80 16.02 3.56
N LYS A 80 -18.12 16.57 2.54
CA LYS A 80 -18.63 17.67 1.72
C LYS A 80 -19.67 17.21 0.70
N ASP A 81 -19.65 15.94 0.31
CA ASP A 81 -20.63 15.34 -0.58
C ASP A 81 -22.05 15.27 0.04
N SER A 82 -23.08 15.15 -0.81
CA SER A 82 -24.49 15.08 -0.43
C SER A 82 -24.91 13.82 0.33
N GLY A 83 -24.08 12.78 0.35
CA GLY A 83 -24.41 11.47 0.92
C GLY A 83 -25.18 10.55 -0.05
N ASN A 84 -25.45 10.97 -1.28
CA ASN A 84 -25.97 10.10 -2.34
C ASN A 84 -24.87 9.17 -2.89
N PHE A 85 -25.27 8.10 -3.59
CA PHE A 85 -24.35 7.31 -4.40
C PHE A 85 -24.29 7.91 -5.81
N TYR A 86 -23.08 8.16 -6.30
CA TYR A 86 -22.81 8.76 -7.60
C TYR A 86 -22.13 7.75 -8.51
N LEU A 87 -22.70 7.58 -9.71
CA LEU A 87 -22.07 6.89 -10.83
C LEU A 87 -21.91 7.91 -11.96
N ASP A 88 -20.68 8.14 -12.42
CA ASP A 88 -20.36 9.09 -13.50
C ASP A 88 -20.93 10.51 -13.24
N LYS A 89 -20.83 10.95 -11.98
CA LYS A 89 -21.38 12.21 -11.43
C LYS A 89 -22.90 12.32 -11.42
N VAL A 90 -23.63 11.29 -11.86
CA VAL A 90 -25.09 11.19 -11.73
C VAL A 90 -25.44 10.54 -10.38
N ALA A 91 -26.29 11.19 -9.60
CA ALA A 91 -26.79 10.62 -8.34
C ALA A 91 -27.81 9.50 -8.63
N LEU A 92 -27.41 8.24 -8.48
CA LEU A 92 -28.31 7.08 -8.70
C LEU A 92 -29.33 6.88 -7.58
N THR A 93 -29.08 7.45 -6.40
CA THR A 93 -29.95 7.33 -5.23
C THR A 93 -30.44 8.71 -4.80
N ASN A 94 -31.75 8.92 -4.69
CA ASN A 94 -32.29 10.07 -3.97
C ASN A 94 -32.68 9.67 -2.54
N ARG A 95 -31.70 9.66 -1.63
CA ARG A 95 -31.92 9.27 -0.23
C ARG A 95 -32.71 10.33 0.55
N ASN A 96 -33.44 9.92 1.59
CA ASN A 96 -34.04 10.87 2.52
C ASN A 96 -32.94 11.65 3.30
N PRO A 97 -33.26 12.78 3.95
CA PRO A 97 -32.25 13.61 4.64
C PRO A 97 -31.47 12.88 5.73
N GLN A 98 -32.15 12.05 6.55
CA GLN A 98 -31.52 11.28 7.63
C GLN A 98 -30.49 10.28 7.11
N TRP A 99 -30.85 9.50 6.08
CA TRP A 99 -29.93 8.58 5.42
C TRP A 99 -28.77 9.33 4.76
N LYS A 100 -29.01 10.48 4.10
CA LYS A 100 -27.94 11.32 3.53
C LYS A 100 -26.91 11.68 4.61
N GLU A 101 -27.36 12.15 5.78
CA GLU A 101 -26.47 12.49 6.89
C GLU A 101 -25.73 11.27 7.45
N GLN A 102 -26.41 10.14 7.64
CA GLN A 102 -25.78 8.90 8.12
C GLN A 102 -24.72 8.34 7.14
N TYR A 103 -24.96 8.44 5.82
CA TYR A 103 -23.96 8.09 4.80
C TYR A 103 -22.78 9.08 4.77
N ARG A 104 -23.03 10.39 4.95
CA ARG A 104 -21.97 11.41 5.08
C ARG A 104 -21.06 11.10 6.28
N TRP A 105 -21.65 10.88 7.45
CA TRP A 105 -20.94 10.48 8.66
C TRP A 105 -20.14 9.18 8.45
N THR A 106 -20.79 8.12 7.96
CA THR A 106 -20.15 6.80 7.75
C THR A 106 -18.92 6.91 6.84
N ARG A 107 -19.02 7.60 5.71
CA ARG A 107 -17.89 7.80 4.77
C ARG A 107 -16.74 8.59 5.41
N ALA A 108 -17.05 9.61 6.19
CA ALA A 108 -16.04 10.39 6.89
C ALA A 108 -15.33 9.59 7.99
N GLN A 109 -16.07 8.79 8.78
CA GLN A 109 -15.48 7.96 9.83
C GLN A 109 -14.60 6.82 9.29
N ARG A 110 -14.93 6.24 8.13
CA ARG A 110 -14.06 5.24 7.46
C ARG A 110 -12.66 5.81 7.19
N VAL A 111 -12.57 7.01 6.64
CA VAL A 111 -11.29 7.70 6.39
C VAL A 111 -10.62 8.14 7.70
N ARG A 112 -11.37 8.65 8.67
CA ARG A 112 -10.86 9.00 10.02
C ARG A 112 -10.18 7.80 10.71
N LYS A 113 -10.88 6.66 10.77
CA LYS A 113 -10.39 5.39 11.36
C LYS A 113 -9.10 4.94 10.68
N LEU A 114 -9.01 5.06 9.36
CA LEU A 114 -7.80 4.73 8.60
C LEU A 114 -6.63 5.68 8.84
N ILE A 115 -6.86 7.00 8.90
CA ILE A 115 -5.81 7.97 9.26
C ILE A 115 -5.29 7.66 10.67
N TYR A 116 -6.18 7.44 11.64
CA TYR A 116 -5.84 7.04 13.00
C TYR A 116 -5.03 5.73 13.05
N GLY A 117 -5.49 4.67 12.37
CA GLY A 117 -4.77 3.40 12.30
C GLY A 117 -3.38 3.52 11.66
N ASN A 118 -3.25 4.30 10.59
CA ASN A 118 -1.96 4.55 9.95
C ASN A 118 -1.01 5.38 10.84
N LEU A 119 -1.53 6.28 11.69
CA LEU A 119 -0.71 6.99 12.68
C LEU A 119 -0.15 6.05 13.75
N ALA A 120 -0.93 5.04 14.17
CA ALA A 120 -0.49 4.02 15.13
C ALA A 120 0.63 3.10 14.61
N GLN A 121 0.88 3.06 13.29
CA GLN A 121 2.03 2.37 12.69
C GLN A 121 3.36 3.14 12.87
N ARG A 122 3.29 4.41 13.30
CA ARG A 122 4.41 5.33 13.42
C ARG A 122 4.75 5.59 14.89
N GLU A 123 5.75 6.43 15.12
CA GLU A 123 6.24 6.81 16.46
C GLU A 123 5.30 7.77 17.24
N TYR A 124 4.12 8.06 16.68
CA TYR A 124 3.09 8.89 17.29
C TYR A 124 2.25 8.14 18.30
N TYR A 125 1.63 8.88 19.21
CA TYR A 125 0.73 8.39 20.23
C TYR A 125 -0.68 8.90 19.90
N PRO A 126 -1.37 8.28 18.93
CA PRO A 126 -2.72 8.72 18.59
C PRO A 126 -3.68 8.38 19.75
N ILE A 127 -4.48 9.35 20.16
CA ILE A 127 -5.46 9.19 21.25
C ILE A 127 -6.67 8.41 20.70
N LYS A 128 -7.09 7.37 21.43
CA LYS A 128 -8.19 6.48 21.03
C LYS A 128 -9.43 7.25 20.57
N LEU A 129 -10.03 6.78 19.48
CA LEU A 129 -11.20 7.43 18.88
C LEU A 129 -12.39 7.49 19.84
N GLU A 130 -12.66 6.39 20.57
CA GLU A 130 -13.68 6.36 21.62
C GLU A 130 -13.43 7.43 22.71
N LYS A 131 -12.18 7.61 23.16
CA LYS A 131 -11.86 8.63 24.16
C LYS A 131 -12.10 10.04 23.61
N VAL A 132 -11.68 10.30 22.36
CA VAL A 132 -11.95 11.58 21.69
C VAL A 132 -13.45 11.84 21.59
N ASP A 133 -14.21 10.85 21.13
CA ASP A 133 -15.65 10.99 20.92
C ASP A 133 -16.43 11.14 22.24
N THR A 134 -16.00 10.48 23.31
CA THR A 134 -16.58 10.64 24.67
C THR A 134 -16.31 12.03 25.23
N VAL A 135 -15.07 12.51 25.21
CA VAL A 135 -14.72 13.86 25.70
C VAL A 135 -15.46 14.95 24.92
N LEU A 136 -15.61 14.81 23.60
CA LEU A 136 -16.39 15.76 22.78
C LEU A 136 -17.88 15.77 23.16
N LYS A 137 -18.48 14.60 23.43
CA LYS A 137 -19.88 14.49 23.91
C LYS A 137 -20.08 15.10 25.30
N GLU A 138 -19.16 14.86 26.22
CA GLU A 138 -19.17 15.42 27.58
C GLU A 138 -19.16 16.96 27.55
N HIS A 139 -18.40 17.55 26.63
CA HIS A 139 -18.35 19.01 26.41
C HIS A 139 -19.46 19.52 25.47
N GLY A 140 -20.47 18.71 25.17
CA GLY A 140 -21.66 19.13 24.41
C GLY A 140 -21.48 19.36 22.92
N ILE A 141 -20.30 19.07 22.34
CA ILE A 141 -20.05 19.17 20.90
C ILE A 141 -20.83 18.05 20.20
N LYS A 142 -21.83 18.40 19.39
CA LYS A 142 -22.70 17.43 18.70
C LYS A 142 -22.62 17.51 17.17
N ASN A 143 -22.07 18.60 16.63
CA ASN A 143 -21.96 18.81 15.20
C ASN A 143 -20.66 19.56 14.80
N SER A 144 -20.40 19.62 13.49
CA SER A 144 -19.20 20.26 12.92
C SER A 144 -19.08 21.76 13.22
N THR A 145 -20.21 22.46 13.40
CA THR A 145 -20.28 23.89 13.71
C THR A 145 -20.06 24.18 15.19
N ASP A 146 -20.35 23.23 16.08
CA ASP A 146 -19.92 23.30 17.47
C ASP A 146 -18.40 23.13 17.55
N LEU A 147 -17.86 22.11 16.87
CA LEU A 147 -16.42 21.81 16.87
C LEU A 147 -15.58 22.93 16.25
N SER A 148 -16.08 23.63 15.22
CA SER A 148 -15.34 24.73 14.58
C SER A 148 -15.27 26.01 15.42
N LYS A 149 -16.08 26.14 16.49
CA LYS A 149 -16.05 27.27 17.43
C LYS A 149 -15.02 27.11 18.53
N ILE A 150 -14.63 25.88 18.85
CA ILE A 150 -13.68 25.60 19.93
C ILE A 150 -12.25 25.71 19.39
N SER A 151 -11.39 26.40 20.13
CA SER A 151 -10.01 26.61 19.71
C SER A 151 -9.15 25.34 19.88
N PRO A 152 -8.09 25.15 19.08
CA PRO A 152 -7.21 23.97 19.17
C PRO A 152 -6.59 23.77 20.55
N GLU A 153 -6.32 24.86 21.28
CA GLU A 153 -5.71 24.84 22.61
C GLU A 153 -6.65 24.26 23.66
N VAL A 154 -7.93 24.66 23.62
CA VAL A 154 -8.98 24.12 24.50
C VAL A 154 -9.20 22.63 24.23
N LEU A 155 -9.26 22.22 22.95
CA LEU A 155 -9.33 20.81 22.56
C LEU A 155 -8.11 20.02 23.03
N GLY A 156 -6.92 20.61 22.96
CA GLY A 156 -5.68 20.02 23.47
C GLY A 156 -5.69 19.81 24.98
N ALA A 157 -6.19 20.77 25.73
CA ALA A 157 -6.34 20.68 27.19
C ALA A 157 -7.30 19.55 27.59
N TRP A 158 -8.47 19.44 26.94
CA TRP A 158 -9.45 18.38 27.23
C TRP A 158 -8.94 16.98 26.85
N LEU A 159 -8.24 16.86 25.72
CA LEU A 159 -7.79 15.56 25.20
C LEU A 159 -6.41 15.12 25.70
N ASN A 160 -5.63 16.05 26.26
CA ASN A 160 -4.19 15.93 26.54
C ASN A 160 -3.38 15.58 25.27
N ALA A 161 -3.59 16.38 24.22
CA ALA A 161 -2.99 16.21 22.89
C ALA A 161 -1.98 17.33 22.59
N ASP A 162 -0.84 17.03 21.94
CA ASP A 162 0.08 18.04 21.39
C ASP A 162 -0.42 18.61 20.05
N ALA A 163 -1.20 17.83 19.30
CA ALA A 163 -1.81 18.24 18.04
C ALA A 163 -3.20 17.62 17.85
N VAL A 164 -4.06 18.34 17.14
CA VAL A 164 -5.37 17.87 16.66
C VAL A 164 -5.35 17.74 15.14
N ILE A 165 -6.04 16.71 14.62
CA ILE A 165 -6.24 16.50 13.19
C ILE A 165 -7.71 16.70 12.83
N TYR A 166 -7.96 17.61 11.89
CA TYR A 166 -9.23 17.81 11.20
C TYR A 166 -9.18 17.16 9.80
N GLY A 167 -10.34 16.75 9.29
CA GLY A 167 -10.43 16.16 7.94
C GLY A 167 -11.77 16.36 7.26
N ILE A 168 -11.72 16.59 5.93
CA ILE A 168 -12.88 16.65 5.05
C ILE A 168 -12.71 15.60 3.95
N VAL A 169 -13.65 14.66 3.87
CA VAL A 169 -13.86 13.88 2.65
C VAL A 169 -14.57 14.77 1.64
N LYS A 170 -13.93 15.07 0.51
CA LYS A 170 -14.44 15.96 -0.53
C LYS A 170 -15.34 15.24 -1.53
N ASN A 171 -14.84 14.13 -2.07
CA ASN A 171 -15.48 13.33 -3.12
C ASN A 171 -15.40 11.86 -2.71
N TYR A 172 -16.45 11.12 -3.06
CA TYR A 172 -16.60 9.69 -2.78
C TYR A 172 -17.44 9.10 -3.92
N GLU A 173 -16.88 9.13 -5.12
CA GLU A 173 -17.56 8.91 -6.40
C GLU A 173 -17.17 7.57 -7.02
N SER A 174 -18.09 6.99 -7.79
CA SER A 174 -17.81 5.86 -8.67
C SER A 174 -17.99 6.24 -10.15
N TYR A 175 -17.29 5.54 -11.03
CA TYR A 175 -17.31 5.74 -12.47
C TYR A 175 -17.47 4.41 -13.20
N TYR A 176 -18.21 4.40 -14.31
CA TYR A 176 -18.38 3.23 -15.18
C TYR A 176 -18.63 3.66 -16.64
N ALA A 177 -17.54 3.85 -17.39
CA ALA A 177 -17.57 4.09 -18.83
C ALA A 177 -17.45 2.78 -19.65
N GLY A 178 -17.82 1.63 -19.06
CA GLY A 178 -17.64 0.30 -19.64
C GLY A 178 -16.19 -0.18 -19.66
N ILE A 179 -15.31 0.49 -20.41
CA ILE A 179 -13.87 0.15 -20.50
C ILE A 179 -13.03 0.70 -19.33
N ILE A 180 -13.56 1.69 -18.61
CA ILE A 180 -12.95 2.26 -17.39
C ILE A 180 -14.00 2.16 -16.28
N CYS A 181 -13.61 1.63 -15.13
CA CYS A 181 -14.50 1.51 -13.97
C CYS A 181 -13.74 1.68 -12.67
N GLY A 182 -14.33 2.32 -11.66
CA GLY A 182 -13.76 2.30 -10.31
C GLY A 182 -14.24 3.43 -9.42
N TYR A 183 -13.40 3.80 -8.46
CA TYR A 183 -13.68 4.81 -7.45
C TYR A 183 -12.68 5.96 -7.47
N SER A 184 -13.16 7.18 -7.18
CA SER A 184 -12.33 8.32 -6.81
C SER A 184 -12.69 8.80 -5.41
N ILE A 185 -11.68 8.91 -4.55
CA ILE A 185 -11.81 9.47 -3.21
C ILE A 185 -10.89 10.68 -3.12
N ALA A 186 -11.42 11.80 -2.64
CA ALA A 186 -10.64 12.98 -2.35
C ALA A 186 -10.82 13.39 -0.89
N THR A 187 -9.75 13.82 -0.23
CA THR A 187 -9.75 14.19 1.18
C THR A 187 -8.73 15.30 1.44
N ASP A 188 -9.12 16.30 2.24
CA ASP A 188 -8.20 17.24 2.86
C ASP A 188 -8.01 16.87 4.34
N VAL A 189 -6.78 16.95 4.82
CA VAL A 189 -6.42 16.71 6.23
C VAL A 189 -5.54 17.85 6.70
N GLN A 190 -5.84 18.42 7.87
CA GLN A 190 -5.13 19.53 8.51
C GLN A 190 -4.72 19.11 9.92
N MET A 191 -3.46 19.29 10.29
CA MET A 191 -2.94 19.08 11.64
C MET A 191 -2.58 20.42 12.26
N ILE A 192 -3.07 20.69 13.46
CA ILE A 192 -2.89 21.95 14.18
C ILE A 192 -2.28 21.69 15.55
N SER A 193 -1.30 22.52 15.92
CA SER A 193 -0.67 22.60 17.24
C SER A 193 -1.69 23.01 18.29
N THR A 194 -1.80 22.26 19.39
CA THR A 194 -2.63 22.66 20.53
C THR A 194 -1.93 23.63 21.47
N LYS A 195 -0.64 23.92 21.24
CA LYS A 195 0.17 24.81 22.09
C LYS A 195 0.19 26.24 21.57
N THR A 196 -0.02 26.42 20.27
CA THR A 196 0.13 27.71 19.58
C THR A 196 -1.01 28.03 18.63
N GLY A 197 -1.91 27.08 18.34
CA GLY A 197 -2.95 27.22 17.32
C GLY A 197 -2.43 27.12 15.88
N ASP A 198 -1.11 27.01 15.68
CA ASP A 198 -0.50 26.99 14.36
C ASP A 198 -0.71 25.68 13.62
N GLN A 199 -0.85 25.79 12.31
CA GLN A 199 -0.98 24.64 11.44
C GLN A 199 0.39 24.00 11.14
N LEU A 200 0.59 22.79 11.67
CA LEU A 200 1.84 22.04 11.53
C LEU A 200 1.94 21.31 10.17
N PHE A 201 0.82 20.77 9.67
CA PHE A 201 0.77 20.00 8.43
C PHE A 201 -0.58 20.15 7.72
N TYR A 202 -0.58 20.06 6.39
CA TYR A 202 -1.80 19.88 5.60
C TYR A 202 -1.54 19.06 4.35
N SER A 203 -2.52 18.24 4.00
CA SER A 203 -2.50 17.46 2.77
C SER A 203 -3.85 17.55 2.07
N SER A 204 -3.82 17.96 0.80
CA SER A 204 -4.95 17.80 -0.11
C SER A 204 -4.66 16.62 -1.03
N ALA A 205 -5.49 15.59 -0.95
CA ALA A 205 -5.27 14.31 -1.60
C ALA A 205 -6.46 13.90 -2.47
N SER A 206 -6.18 13.27 -3.59
CA SER A 206 -7.13 12.49 -4.38
C SER A 206 -6.45 11.20 -4.86
N ARG A 207 -7.19 10.10 -4.84
CA ARG A 207 -6.75 8.78 -5.30
C ARG A 207 -7.86 8.11 -6.08
N ASN A 208 -7.51 7.60 -7.25
CA ASN A 208 -8.40 6.77 -8.04
C ASN A 208 -7.94 5.32 -7.98
N GLN A 209 -8.89 4.42 -7.77
CA GLN A 209 -8.69 2.98 -7.91
C GLN A 209 -9.59 2.54 -9.06
N VAL A 210 -8.98 2.41 -10.24
CA VAL A 210 -9.67 2.10 -11.50
C VAL A 210 -9.19 0.79 -12.09
N GLY A 211 -10.13 0.04 -12.65
CA GLY A 211 -9.91 -0.98 -13.66
C GLY A 211 -9.93 -0.34 -15.05
N PHE A 212 -9.01 -0.80 -15.88
CA PHE A 212 -8.98 -0.53 -17.31
C PHE A 212 -8.59 -1.83 -18.01
N ASP A 213 -9.59 -2.51 -18.55
CA ASP A 213 -9.45 -3.70 -19.38
C ASP A 213 -10.19 -3.43 -20.71
N PHE A 214 -9.50 -3.60 -21.84
CA PHE A 214 -10.04 -3.39 -23.19
C PHE A 214 -9.77 -4.63 -24.06
N GLY A 215 -10.69 -4.93 -24.98
CA GLY A 215 -10.52 -6.00 -25.97
C GLY A 215 -10.32 -5.42 -27.36
N LEU A 216 -9.51 -6.09 -28.19
CA LEU A 216 -9.28 -5.70 -29.59
C LEU A 216 -10.46 -6.11 -30.51
N ASN A 217 -11.19 -7.17 -30.15
CA ASN A 217 -12.35 -7.66 -30.88
C ASN A 217 -13.66 -7.31 -30.14
N PRO A 218 -14.82 -7.20 -30.84
CA PRO A 218 -16.08 -6.83 -30.20
C PRO A 218 -16.52 -7.76 -29.04
N THR A 219 -16.29 -9.07 -29.17
CA THR A 219 -16.61 -10.06 -28.13
C THR A 219 -15.75 -9.85 -26.88
N ASP A 220 -14.44 -9.69 -27.07
CA ASP A 220 -13.49 -9.48 -25.96
C ASP A 220 -13.73 -8.13 -25.28
N LEU A 221 -14.09 -7.10 -26.05
CA LEU A 221 -14.52 -5.80 -25.53
C LEU A 221 -15.76 -5.95 -24.65
N ALA A 222 -16.79 -6.66 -25.10
CA ALA A 222 -18.01 -6.89 -24.31
C ALA A 222 -17.73 -7.68 -23.01
N ILE A 223 -16.89 -8.72 -23.08
CA ILE A 223 -16.46 -9.50 -21.90
C ILE A 223 -15.69 -8.60 -20.93
N ASN A 224 -14.72 -7.81 -21.41
CA ASN A 224 -13.92 -6.92 -20.59
C ASN A 224 -14.73 -5.77 -19.98
N MET A 225 -15.74 -5.23 -20.67
CA MET A 225 -16.68 -4.26 -20.09
C MET A 225 -17.45 -4.84 -18.90
N ILE A 226 -17.94 -6.08 -19.01
CA ILE A 226 -18.62 -6.78 -17.91
C ILE A 226 -17.63 -7.05 -16.76
N ALA A 227 -16.41 -7.47 -17.06
CA ALA A 227 -15.36 -7.69 -16.06
C ALA A 227 -14.95 -6.40 -15.33
N ASN A 228 -14.85 -5.27 -16.04
CA ASN A 228 -14.61 -3.95 -15.46
C ASN A 228 -15.69 -3.55 -14.44
N GLY A 229 -16.95 -3.95 -14.65
CA GLY A 229 -18.02 -3.73 -13.67
C GLY A 229 -17.72 -4.30 -12.27
N THR A 230 -16.83 -5.29 -12.16
CA THR A 230 -16.36 -5.81 -10.87
C THR A 230 -15.46 -4.83 -10.10
N TYR A 231 -14.98 -3.73 -10.69
CA TYR A 231 -14.25 -2.69 -9.96
C TYR A 231 -15.17 -1.80 -9.11
N LEU A 232 -16.49 -1.88 -9.28
CA LEU A 232 -17.48 -1.28 -8.36
C LEU A 232 -17.66 -2.08 -7.06
N ARG A 233 -16.84 -3.10 -6.74
CA ARG A 233 -17.02 -3.89 -5.50
C ARG A 233 -16.56 -3.10 -4.26
N ASP A 234 -17.23 -3.31 -3.13
CA ASP A 234 -16.95 -2.64 -1.85
C ASP A 234 -15.50 -2.87 -1.35
N VAL A 235 -14.89 -4.01 -1.67
CA VAL A 235 -13.46 -4.25 -1.42
C VAL A 235 -12.54 -3.29 -2.20
N VAL A 236 -12.92 -2.89 -3.41
CA VAL A 236 -12.16 -1.93 -4.25
C VAL A 236 -12.31 -0.52 -3.71
N LEU A 237 -13.50 -0.18 -3.20
CA LEU A 237 -13.74 1.06 -2.45
C LEU A 237 -12.88 1.12 -1.17
N ARG A 238 -12.86 0.05 -0.37
CA ARG A 238 -12.04 -0.08 0.84
C ARG A 238 -10.55 0.13 0.54
N ARG A 239 -10.05 -0.47 -0.56
CA ARG A 239 -8.68 -0.30 -1.06
C ARG A 239 -8.36 1.16 -1.37
N ALA A 240 -9.27 1.89 -2.03
CA ALA A 240 -9.09 3.31 -2.33
C ALA A 240 -9.00 4.18 -1.05
N GLU A 241 -9.82 3.87 -0.03
CA GLU A 241 -9.76 4.54 1.27
C GLU A 241 -8.42 4.26 2.01
N GLU A 242 -7.90 3.04 1.89
CA GLU A 242 -6.60 2.65 2.46
C GLU A 242 -5.45 3.39 1.77
N ASP A 243 -5.45 3.39 0.43
CA ASP A 243 -4.41 4.03 -0.37
C ASP A 243 -4.33 5.55 -0.12
N ILE A 244 -5.46 6.27 -0.06
CA ILE A 244 -5.45 7.71 0.26
C ILE A 244 -4.99 7.98 1.69
N SER A 245 -5.48 7.20 2.67
CA SER A 245 -5.18 7.44 4.09
C SER A 245 -3.73 7.13 4.44
N ARG A 246 -3.22 5.99 3.95
CA ARG A 246 -1.80 5.61 4.07
C ARG A 246 -0.91 6.66 3.45
N GLU A 247 -1.20 7.10 2.22
CA GLU A 247 -0.34 8.06 1.53
C GLU A 247 -0.36 9.47 2.14
N ILE A 248 -1.46 9.91 2.77
CA ILE A 248 -1.48 11.13 3.59
C ILE A 248 -0.57 10.95 4.81
N VAL A 249 -0.76 9.88 5.57
CA VAL A 249 0.00 9.66 6.83
C VAL A 249 1.48 9.39 6.57
N LEU A 250 1.86 8.77 5.46
CA LEU A 250 3.27 8.61 5.08
C LEU A 250 3.97 9.95 4.79
N ARG A 251 3.24 10.97 4.36
CA ARG A 251 3.77 12.33 4.09
C ARG A 251 3.86 13.22 5.34
N ILE A 252 3.22 12.84 6.45
CA ILE A 252 3.53 13.44 7.75
C ILE A 252 5.02 13.14 8.04
N PRO A 253 5.84 14.12 8.46
CA PRO A 253 7.25 13.88 8.77
C PRO A 253 7.44 12.82 9.86
N THR A 254 8.67 12.40 10.12
CA THR A 254 8.98 11.65 11.35
C THR A 254 9.31 12.62 12.48
N ARG A 255 8.93 12.25 13.71
CA ARG A 255 9.40 12.89 14.94
C ARG A 255 10.83 12.40 15.18
N ARG A 256 11.80 13.05 14.52
CA ARG A 256 13.23 12.67 14.54
C ARG A 256 13.66 12.26 15.95
N PRO A 257 14.15 11.02 16.16
CA PRO A 257 14.85 10.71 17.40
C PRO A 257 16.17 11.50 17.40
N LEU A 258 16.29 12.47 18.29
CA LEU A 258 17.60 12.96 18.71
C LEU A 258 18.31 11.81 19.47
N PRO A 259 19.65 11.66 19.37
CA PRO A 259 20.58 12.66 18.85
C PRO A 259 20.83 12.57 17.34
N TYR A 260 20.67 13.71 16.68
CA TYR A 260 21.49 14.05 15.52
C TYR A 260 22.91 14.27 16.06
N PHE A 261 23.81 13.31 15.87
CA PHE A 261 25.20 13.69 15.73
C PHE A 261 25.28 14.53 14.46
N PRO A 262 25.74 15.80 14.51
CA PRO A 262 26.23 16.40 13.29
C PRO A 262 27.29 15.43 12.77
N GLN A 263 27.09 14.97 11.52
CA GLN A 263 28.26 14.56 10.77
C GLN A 263 29.15 15.79 10.82
N THR A 264 30.31 15.67 11.45
CA THR A 264 31.40 16.60 11.18
C THR A 264 31.56 16.56 9.67
N GLU A 265 31.07 17.60 9.00
CA GLU A 265 31.70 18.03 7.77
C GLU A 265 33.19 17.94 8.06
N LYS A 266 33.92 17.22 7.21
CA LYS A 266 35.35 17.44 7.14
C LYS A 266 35.52 18.81 6.53
N THR A 267 35.26 19.84 7.35
CA THR A 267 35.84 21.16 7.22
C THR A 267 37.31 20.88 7.02
N LYS A 268 37.75 20.95 5.77
CA LYS A 268 39.15 21.14 5.47
C LYS A 268 39.45 22.49 6.09
N LEU A 269 39.91 22.45 7.34
CA LEU A 269 40.39 23.63 8.03
C LEU A 269 41.51 24.17 7.15
N SER A 270 41.21 25.26 6.46
CA SER A 270 42.15 25.93 5.59
C SER A 270 43.28 26.43 6.49
N GLU A 271 44.43 25.76 6.43
CA GLU A 271 45.69 26.30 6.95
C GLU A 271 46.08 27.52 6.10
N ASN A 272 45.38 28.63 6.36
CA ASN A 272 45.80 29.95 5.93
C ASN A 272 46.88 30.44 6.90
N GLN A 273 48.13 30.03 6.68
CA GLN A 273 49.24 30.94 6.98
C GLN A 273 49.58 31.77 5.73
N PRO A 274 49.68 33.10 5.86
CA PRO A 274 49.79 33.98 4.71
C PRO A 274 51.21 33.99 4.14
N LYS A 275 51.35 33.86 2.82
CA LYS A 275 52.55 34.31 2.11
C LYS A 275 52.17 35.35 1.05
N ALA A 276 52.93 36.44 1.04
CA ALA A 276 52.52 37.72 0.49
C ALA A 276 52.44 37.73 -1.04
N LYS A 277 51.56 38.61 -1.56
CA LYS A 277 51.61 39.04 -2.96
C LYS A 277 52.92 39.79 -3.22
N ILE A 278 53.75 39.28 -4.14
CA ILE A 278 54.73 40.10 -4.85
C ILE A 278 54.25 40.22 -6.30
N LYS A 279 54.20 41.47 -6.80
CA LYS A 279 53.85 41.84 -8.19
C LYS A 279 55.11 42.31 -8.92
N LYS A 280 55.05 42.31 -10.27
CA LYS A 280 56.02 42.88 -11.24
C LYS A 280 57.33 42.08 -11.36
N LYS A 281 57.88 41.84 -12.55
CA LYS A 281 58.09 42.75 -13.70
C LYS A 281 58.20 42.01 -15.05
N GLU A 282 58.32 42.76 -16.15
CA GLU A 282 58.40 42.26 -17.54
C GLU A 282 59.81 41.84 -18.01
N SER A 283 59.82 41.09 -19.13
CA SER A 283 60.66 41.28 -20.34
C SER A 283 61.90 40.39 -20.62
N LEU A 284 62.07 40.14 -21.94
CA LEU A 284 63.29 39.91 -22.73
C LEU A 284 63.97 38.52 -22.78
N ASN A 285 63.55 37.75 -23.79
CA ASN A 285 64.30 37.17 -24.93
C ASN A 285 65.58 36.31 -24.74
N HIS A 286 65.53 35.11 -25.33
CA HIS A 286 66.45 34.44 -26.30
C HIS A 286 66.45 32.90 -26.04
N SER A 287 66.48 31.97 -27.02
CA SER A 287 66.24 32.03 -28.48
C SER A 287 66.31 30.61 -29.10
N LEU A 288 66.07 30.52 -30.42
CA LEU A 288 66.36 29.39 -31.34
C LEU A 288 65.35 28.22 -31.28
N ASN A 289 64.83 27.66 -32.38
CA ASN A 289 64.81 28.05 -33.82
C ASN A 289 63.50 27.48 -34.43
N PHE A 290 62.80 28.17 -35.33
CA PHE A 290 62.89 28.04 -36.81
C PHE A 290 62.77 26.57 -37.31
N GLN A 291 61.92 26.17 -38.28
CA GLN A 291 61.32 26.85 -39.45
C GLN A 291 60.14 25.95 -39.95
N SER A 292 58.91 26.42 -40.27
CA SER A 292 58.43 26.94 -41.58
C SER A 292 58.66 25.94 -42.76
N GLN A 293 57.76 25.65 -43.74
CA GLN A 293 56.68 26.45 -44.36
C GLN A 293 55.79 25.63 -45.38
N LEU A 294 54.55 26.12 -45.60
CA LEU A 294 53.79 26.37 -46.86
C LEU A 294 53.52 25.35 -48.03
N LEU A 295 52.35 25.58 -48.64
CA LEU A 295 51.86 25.25 -50.02
C LEU A 295 51.69 23.76 -50.39
N ALA A 296 50.77 23.25 -51.23
CA ALA A 296 49.54 23.66 -51.95
C ALA A 296 49.55 22.96 -53.34
N ASN A 297 48.35 22.62 -53.86
CA ASN A 297 48.01 22.22 -55.25
C ASN A 297 48.29 20.78 -55.79
N LYS A 298 47.14 20.14 -56.12
CA LYS A 298 46.76 19.51 -57.42
C LYS A 298 47.47 18.26 -58.01
N LYS A 299 46.59 17.27 -58.23
CA LYS A 299 46.32 16.48 -59.48
C LYS A 299 47.13 15.21 -59.84
N ASN A 300 46.31 14.16 -60.07
CA ASN A 300 46.25 13.27 -61.25
C ASN A 300 47.04 11.95 -61.36
N GLU A 301 46.38 11.04 -62.09
CA GLU A 301 46.89 9.86 -62.84
C GLU A 301 47.43 8.67 -62.03
N GLN A 302 47.35 7.41 -62.46
CA GLN A 302 46.48 6.57 -63.32
C GLN A 302 47.22 5.20 -63.35
N GLN A 303 46.51 4.08 -63.11
CA GLN A 303 46.61 2.67 -63.60
C GLN A 303 47.82 2.16 -64.47
N PRO A 304 47.93 0.86 -64.88
CA PRO A 304 47.15 -0.38 -64.60
C PRO A 304 48.02 -1.64 -64.28
N ILE A 305 47.40 -2.84 -64.23
CA ILE A 305 47.77 -4.14 -64.91
C ILE A 305 47.22 -5.35 -64.09
N MET A 306 46.80 -6.51 -64.63
CA MET A 306 45.87 -6.90 -65.74
C MET A 306 45.60 -8.43 -65.64
N ARG A 307 44.51 -8.94 -66.24
CA ARG A 307 44.20 -10.37 -66.60
C ARG A 307 43.74 -11.31 -65.47
N HIS A 308 42.99 -12.42 -65.71
CA HIS A 308 41.88 -12.78 -66.64
C HIS A 308 41.50 -14.26 -66.35
N SER A 309 40.21 -14.63 -66.30
CA SER A 309 39.61 -15.74 -67.09
C SER A 309 38.11 -15.93 -66.77
N VAL A 310 37.40 -16.70 -67.62
CA VAL A 310 35.94 -16.86 -67.70
C VAL A 310 35.58 -18.35 -67.65
N GLY A 311 34.38 -18.73 -67.16
CA GLY A 311 33.89 -20.13 -67.31
C GLY A 311 32.48 -20.49 -66.78
N ASN A 312 31.49 -20.41 -67.67
CA ASN A 312 30.33 -21.32 -67.91
C ASN A 312 29.25 -21.69 -66.83
N ILE A 313 28.09 -22.11 -67.39
CA ILE A 313 26.70 -22.30 -66.86
C ILE A 313 26.01 -23.31 -67.85
N PRO A 314 24.90 -24.08 -67.58
CA PRO A 314 24.07 -24.37 -66.36
C PRO A 314 23.89 -25.89 -66.06
N GLN A 315 23.10 -26.29 -65.03
CA GLN A 315 21.80 -27.01 -65.18
C GLN A 315 21.14 -27.53 -63.87
N ASN A 316 19.80 -27.35 -63.83
CA ASN A 316 18.69 -28.09 -63.18
C ASN A 316 18.48 -28.17 -61.65
N ASP A 317 17.31 -27.66 -61.27
CA ASP A 317 16.27 -28.20 -60.37
C ASP A 317 16.58 -28.56 -58.90
N VAL A 318 16.01 -27.78 -57.96
CA VAL A 318 14.73 -28.09 -57.29
C VAL A 318 14.32 -26.91 -56.38
N ILE A 319 13.02 -26.59 -56.34
CA ILE A 319 12.45 -25.53 -55.50
C ILE A 319 12.28 -26.03 -54.06
N ALA A 320 12.85 -25.33 -53.07
CA ALA A 320 12.62 -25.59 -51.65
C ALA A 320 12.42 -24.28 -50.86
N PHE A 321 11.39 -24.26 -50.01
CA PHE A 321 11.05 -23.12 -49.14
C PHE A 321 12.02 -23.02 -47.97
N ASN A 322 12.69 -21.88 -47.80
CA ASN A 322 13.58 -21.62 -46.66
C ASN A 322 12.81 -21.12 -45.44
N HIS A 323 12.75 -21.95 -44.39
CA HIS A 323 12.58 -21.48 -43.02
C HIS A 323 13.94 -20.96 -42.49
N PRO A 324 14.04 -19.73 -41.96
CA PRO A 324 15.28 -19.26 -41.34
C PRO A 324 15.43 -19.87 -39.93
N THR A 325 16.25 -20.90 -39.81
CA THR A 325 16.83 -21.34 -38.53
C THR A 325 17.87 -20.33 -38.07
N PHE A 326 17.63 -19.67 -36.91
CA PHE A 326 18.58 -18.72 -36.36
C PHE A 326 19.70 -19.48 -35.62
N SER A 327 20.89 -19.53 -36.22
CA SER A 327 22.05 -20.24 -35.66
C SER A 327 22.78 -19.37 -34.63
N ALA A 328 23.06 -19.95 -33.46
CA ALA A 328 23.72 -19.25 -32.36
C ALA A 328 25.25 -19.45 -32.41
N HIS A 329 25.99 -18.49 -32.99
CA HIS A 329 27.42 -18.33 -32.71
C HIS A 329 27.92 -16.93 -33.07
N LEU A 330 28.31 -16.13 -32.07
CA LEU A 330 29.61 -15.45 -31.96
C LEU A 330 29.63 -14.43 -30.81
N PHE A 331 30.09 -14.88 -29.63
CA PHE A 331 30.57 -13.96 -28.60
C PHE A 331 31.91 -13.35 -29.04
N ARG A 332 31.91 -12.09 -29.50
CA ARG A 332 33.13 -11.28 -29.59
C ARG A 332 33.18 -10.33 -28.41
N LYS A 333 34.27 -10.38 -27.64
CA LYS A 333 34.43 -9.66 -26.38
C LYS A 333 34.93 -8.23 -26.65
N GLU A 334 34.01 -7.30 -26.88
CA GLU A 334 34.35 -5.88 -27.01
C GLU A 334 34.60 -5.23 -25.63
N LYS A 335 35.47 -4.22 -25.60
CA LYS A 335 35.85 -3.51 -24.37
C LYS A 335 34.81 -2.43 -24.06
N GLU A 336 33.95 -2.69 -23.08
CA GLU A 336 32.97 -1.72 -22.57
C GLU A 336 33.64 -0.39 -22.18
N THR A 337 33.02 0.71 -22.59
CA THR A 337 33.50 2.07 -22.28
C THR A 337 33.00 2.54 -20.91
N LYS A 338 33.72 3.50 -20.29
CA LYS A 338 33.36 4.06 -18.97
C LYS A 338 31.97 4.70 -18.92
N ASN A 339 31.41 5.11 -20.07
CA ASN A 339 30.07 5.65 -20.14
C ASN A 339 29.00 4.55 -20.10
N GLU A 340 29.18 3.44 -20.82
CA GLU A 340 28.27 2.28 -20.74
C GLU A 340 28.27 1.64 -19.35
N ILE A 341 29.40 1.64 -18.64
CA ILE A 341 29.46 1.19 -17.25
C ILE A 341 28.65 2.11 -16.33
N LYS A 342 28.76 3.44 -16.51
CA LYS A 342 27.94 4.44 -15.80
C LYS A 342 26.45 4.32 -16.13
N GLU A 343 26.11 4.06 -17.38
CA GLU A 343 24.74 3.89 -17.84
C GLU A 343 24.15 2.58 -17.29
N LYS A 344 24.91 1.48 -17.29
CA LYS A 344 24.57 0.24 -16.56
C LYS A 344 24.54 0.41 -15.04
N GLU A 345 25.23 1.39 -14.45
CA GLU A 345 25.09 1.76 -13.03
C GLU A 345 23.87 2.64 -12.75
N GLN A 346 23.46 3.50 -13.70
CA GLN A 346 22.20 4.25 -13.61
C GLN A 346 20.99 3.36 -13.85
N ILE A 347 21.07 2.42 -14.79
CA ILE A 347 20.02 1.41 -15.06
C ILE A 347 19.89 0.45 -13.87
N ARG A 348 21.01 0.06 -13.21
CA ARG A 348 21.00 -0.63 -11.89
C ARG A 348 20.60 0.24 -10.68
N LYS A 349 20.17 1.48 -10.91
CA LYS A 349 19.49 2.34 -9.91
C LYS A 349 18.05 2.65 -10.32
N ALA A 350 17.75 2.57 -11.62
CA ALA A 350 16.40 2.52 -12.17
C ALA A 350 15.82 1.10 -12.08
N ASP A 351 15.93 0.48 -10.91
CA ASP A 351 15.40 -0.86 -10.66
C ASP A 351 13.89 -0.90 -10.83
N PHE A 352 13.40 -1.90 -11.59
CA PHE A 352 11.99 -2.23 -11.68
C PHE A 352 11.46 -2.60 -10.29
N ALA A 353 10.75 -1.65 -9.67
CA ALA A 353 10.33 -1.62 -8.27
C ALA A 353 11.48 -1.52 -7.24
N LEU A 354 11.29 -0.66 -6.22
CA LEU A 354 12.16 -0.42 -5.04
C LEU A 354 13.31 0.58 -5.16
N ALA A 355 13.41 1.38 -6.24
CA ALA A 355 14.27 2.57 -6.21
C ALA A 355 13.91 3.47 -5.00
N PRO A 356 14.86 3.84 -4.12
CA PRO A 356 14.58 4.75 -3.03
C PRO A 356 14.25 6.13 -3.60
N ILE A 357 13.00 6.58 -3.42
CA ILE A 357 12.61 7.94 -3.76
C ILE A 357 13.53 8.87 -2.97
N GLU A 358 14.32 9.69 -3.68
CA GLU A 358 15.14 10.72 -3.06
C GLU A 358 14.25 11.56 -2.13
N GLU A 359 14.69 11.75 -0.88
CA GLU A 359 13.98 12.64 0.03
C GLU A 359 13.81 14.00 -0.64
N ALA A 360 12.60 14.57 -0.53
CA ALA A 360 12.29 15.84 -1.15
C ALA A 360 13.23 16.92 -0.58
N ARG A 361 14.31 17.21 -1.32
CA ARG A 361 15.22 18.31 -1.00
C ARG A 361 14.36 19.56 -0.90
N GLY A 362 14.36 20.18 0.28
CA GLY A 362 13.65 21.42 0.53
C GLY A 362 14.16 22.46 -0.45
N ASP A 363 13.31 22.84 -1.41
CA ASP A 363 13.61 23.91 -2.34
C ASP A 363 13.40 25.24 -1.60
N HIS A 364 14.43 25.63 -0.84
CA HIS A 364 14.43 26.73 0.14
C HIS A 364 14.09 28.12 -0.46
N ASN A 365 13.92 28.24 -1.78
CA ASN A 365 13.65 29.49 -2.50
C ASN A 365 12.21 29.65 -3.02
N LYS A 366 11.28 28.73 -2.72
CA LYS A 366 9.85 28.98 -2.99
C LYS A 366 9.23 29.77 -1.84
N LYS A 367 8.64 30.95 -2.15
CA LYS A 367 7.75 31.69 -1.24
C LYS A 367 6.78 30.69 -0.59
N GLU A 368 6.82 30.61 0.74
CA GLU A 368 6.03 29.66 1.50
C GLU A 368 4.55 29.96 1.29
N LEU A 369 3.91 29.18 0.43
CA LEU A 369 2.54 29.47 -0.01
C LEU A 369 1.62 29.22 1.19
N ALA A 370 0.99 30.28 1.68
CA ALA A 370 0.22 30.29 2.92
C ALA A 370 -0.66 29.05 3.07
N LEU A 371 -0.64 28.50 4.28
CA LEU A 371 -1.46 27.35 4.64
C LEU A 371 -2.95 27.77 4.68
N PRO A 372 -3.88 26.92 4.22
CA PRO A 372 -5.29 27.27 4.18
C PRO A 372 -5.87 27.41 5.60
N PRO A 373 -6.80 28.35 5.84
CA PRO A 373 -7.41 28.54 7.16
C PRO A 373 -8.25 27.34 7.62
N ASN A 374 -8.78 27.40 8.86
CA ASN A 374 -9.54 26.33 9.52
C ASN A 374 -10.47 25.56 8.55
N LEU A 375 -10.15 24.28 8.36
CA LEU A 375 -10.71 23.43 7.33
C LEU A 375 -12.24 23.33 7.43
N LEU A 376 -12.79 23.22 8.65
CA LEU A 376 -14.21 22.98 8.90
C LEU A 376 -15.12 24.13 8.46
N ASN A 377 -14.62 25.37 8.38
CA ASN A 377 -15.41 26.55 7.99
C ASN A 377 -15.95 26.48 6.56
N SER A 378 -15.46 25.54 5.74
CA SER A 378 -15.81 25.39 4.32
C SER A 378 -16.97 24.41 4.03
N VAL A 379 -17.66 23.92 5.08
CA VAL A 379 -18.63 22.81 4.99
C VAL A 379 -19.95 23.12 5.71
N SER A 380 -21.05 22.61 5.17
CA SER A 380 -22.35 22.62 5.85
C SER A 380 -22.34 21.80 7.14
N GLN A 381 -23.13 22.27 8.12
CA GLN A 381 -23.33 21.61 9.41
C GLN A 381 -23.66 20.12 9.23
N GLN A 382 -22.99 19.28 10.01
CA GLN A 382 -23.17 17.83 10.05
C GLN A 382 -23.18 17.35 11.49
N SER A 383 -24.17 16.54 11.84
CA SER A 383 -24.25 15.87 13.13
C SER A 383 -23.16 14.81 13.27
N PHE A 384 -22.66 14.65 14.49
CA PHE A 384 -21.66 13.67 14.85
C PHE A 384 -22.28 12.47 15.59
N PHE A 385 -21.50 11.40 15.70
CA PHE A 385 -21.81 10.19 16.50
C PHE A 385 -23.06 9.42 16.04
N LEU A 386 -23.39 9.50 14.75
CA LEU A 386 -24.45 8.69 14.14
C LEU A 386 -24.01 7.21 14.03
N PRO A 387 -24.93 6.24 13.98
CA PRO A 387 -24.58 4.84 13.77
C PRO A 387 -23.98 4.61 12.38
N GLU A 388 -22.80 3.99 12.30
CA GLU A 388 -22.11 3.74 11.03
C GLU A 388 -22.72 2.60 10.21
N ILE A 389 -22.90 2.83 8.92
CA ILE A 389 -23.51 1.85 8.01
C ILE A 389 -22.51 0.75 7.64
N ALA A 390 -22.91 -0.49 7.90
CA ALA A 390 -22.21 -1.72 7.53
C ALA A 390 -20.76 -1.83 8.06
N GLU A 391 -20.43 -1.21 9.18
CA GLU A 391 -19.10 -1.23 9.81
C GLU A 391 -18.49 -2.64 9.90
N LYS A 392 -19.29 -3.64 10.29
CA LYS A 392 -18.85 -5.05 10.42
C LYS A 392 -18.63 -5.78 9.09
N GLN A 393 -19.03 -5.20 7.95
CA GLN A 393 -19.01 -5.82 6.61
C GLN A 393 -18.12 -5.06 5.61
N HIS A 394 -17.97 -3.74 5.78
CA HIS A 394 -17.22 -2.87 4.88
C HIS A 394 -15.79 -3.38 4.62
N GLY A 395 -15.46 -3.65 3.37
CA GLY A 395 -14.16 -4.17 2.94
C GLY A 395 -13.86 -5.63 3.26
N LYS A 396 -14.84 -6.42 3.72
CA LYS A 396 -14.71 -7.89 3.81
C LYS A 396 -15.01 -8.53 2.46
N LYS A 397 -14.16 -9.47 2.04
CA LYS A 397 -14.41 -10.21 0.78
C LYS A 397 -15.60 -11.16 0.94
N THR A 398 -16.66 -10.93 0.17
CA THR A 398 -17.79 -11.86 0.00
C THR A 398 -17.34 -13.14 -0.72
N MET A 399 -18.18 -14.18 -0.79
CA MET A 399 -17.86 -15.36 -1.60
C MET A 399 -17.69 -15.03 -3.09
N PHE A 400 -18.39 -14.00 -3.60
CA PHE A 400 -18.26 -13.52 -4.96
C PHE A 400 -16.91 -12.82 -5.20
N ASP A 401 -16.49 -11.94 -4.27
CA ASP A 401 -15.16 -11.32 -4.31
C ASP A 401 -14.03 -12.36 -4.29
N ARG A 402 -14.17 -13.38 -3.43
CA ARG A 402 -13.21 -14.48 -3.30
C ARG A 402 -13.13 -15.36 -4.55
N LEU A 403 -14.23 -15.51 -5.28
CA LEU A 403 -14.25 -16.25 -6.54
C LEU A 403 -13.57 -15.43 -7.66
N ILE A 404 -13.92 -14.15 -7.80
CA ILE A 404 -13.31 -13.24 -8.79
C ILE A 404 -11.80 -13.12 -8.57
N GLU A 405 -11.37 -12.93 -7.33
CA GLU A 405 -9.96 -12.75 -6.97
C GLU A 405 -9.23 -14.09 -6.72
N MET A 406 -9.87 -15.23 -7.00
CA MET A 406 -9.30 -16.59 -6.79
C MET A 406 -8.70 -16.79 -5.37
N ASP A 407 -9.30 -16.13 -4.37
CA ASP A 407 -8.86 -16.01 -2.98
C ASP A 407 -9.88 -16.67 -2.04
N ILE A 408 -10.17 -17.94 -2.31
CA ILE A 408 -11.23 -18.73 -1.66
C ILE A 408 -10.94 -18.99 -0.17
N GLN A 409 -9.68 -18.90 0.24
CA GLN A 409 -9.23 -19.22 1.60
C GLN A 409 -9.85 -18.30 2.66
N LYS A 410 -10.45 -18.87 3.70
CA LYS A 410 -10.93 -18.15 4.88
C LYS A 410 -9.86 -18.16 5.98
N PRO A 411 -9.81 -17.17 6.88
CA PRO A 411 -8.96 -17.24 8.06
C PRO A 411 -9.36 -18.45 8.91
N GLU A 412 -8.38 -19.25 9.30
CA GLU A 412 -8.52 -20.23 10.37
C GLU A 412 -8.46 -19.47 11.71
N VAL A 413 -9.36 -19.82 12.64
CA VAL A 413 -9.49 -19.13 13.93
C VAL A 413 -9.76 -20.18 15.01
N ILE A 414 -8.84 -20.29 15.96
CA ILE A 414 -8.93 -21.18 17.11
C ILE A 414 -9.00 -20.30 18.36
N VAL A 415 -10.16 -20.25 19.00
CA VAL A 415 -10.41 -19.47 20.22
C VAL A 415 -10.33 -20.40 21.42
N HIS A 416 -9.49 -20.09 22.40
CA HIS A 416 -9.45 -20.84 23.66
C HIS A 416 -10.67 -20.47 24.53
N PRO A 417 -11.31 -21.40 25.25
CA PRO A 417 -12.48 -21.10 26.09
C PRO A 417 -12.26 -19.97 27.11
N SER A 418 -11.02 -19.79 27.59
CA SER A 418 -10.67 -18.69 28.51
C SER A 418 -10.54 -17.30 27.87
N TYR A 419 -10.70 -17.16 26.54
CA TYR A 419 -10.71 -15.85 25.88
C TYR A 419 -11.79 -14.95 26.50
N SER A 420 -12.98 -15.51 26.73
CA SER A 420 -14.14 -14.79 27.25
C SER A 420 -14.04 -14.41 28.71
N SER A 421 -13.24 -15.14 29.51
CA SER A 421 -13.07 -14.91 30.94
C SER A 421 -11.87 -14.03 31.29
N LYS A 422 -11.01 -13.72 30.31
CA LYS A 422 -9.80 -12.91 30.48
C LYS A 422 -9.88 -11.70 29.57
N LYS A 423 -10.15 -10.54 30.17
CA LYS A 423 -10.09 -9.26 29.45
C LYS A 423 -8.71 -9.12 28.80
N CYS A 424 -8.68 -8.85 27.49
CA CYS A 424 -7.42 -8.83 26.75
C CYS A 424 -6.56 -7.60 27.07
N GLY A 425 -7.17 -6.57 27.67
CA GLY A 425 -6.49 -5.44 28.30
C GLY A 425 -5.57 -4.69 27.33
N THR A 426 -4.41 -4.25 27.82
CA THR A 426 -3.39 -3.69 26.93
C THR A 426 -2.64 -4.82 26.21
N ILE A 427 -2.45 -4.67 24.91
CA ILE A 427 -1.81 -5.64 24.01
C ILE A 427 -0.48 -5.07 23.50
N ALA A 428 0.63 -5.78 23.73
CA ALA A 428 1.88 -5.49 23.01
C ALA A 428 2.03 -6.41 21.79
N ILE A 429 2.35 -5.83 20.64
CA ILE A 429 2.59 -6.56 19.40
C ILE A 429 4.10 -6.76 19.28
N LEU A 430 4.57 -7.98 19.48
CA LEU A 430 5.98 -8.31 19.47
C LEU A 430 6.55 -8.34 18.03
N PRO A 431 7.88 -8.29 17.86
CA PRO A 431 8.54 -8.58 16.59
C PRO A 431 8.04 -9.88 15.94
N PHE A 432 7.76 -9.85 14.63
CA PHE A 432 7.30 -11.03 13.89
C PHE A 432 8.50 -11.77 13.25
N SER A 433 8.40 -13.09 13.17
CA SER A 433 9.40 -13.91 12.46
C SER A 433 9.05 -14.08 10.98
N ASP A 434 10.05 -14.04 10.11
CA ASP A 434 9.92 -14.42 8.70
C ASP A 434 10.31 -15.89 8.51
N GLN A 435 9.29 -16.71 8.21
CA GLN A 435 9.39 -18.12 7.82
C GLN A 435 9.15 -18.32 6.32
N ALA A 436 8.88 -17.24 5.58
CA ALA A 436 8.41 -17.29 4.21
C ALA A 436 9.51 -17.06 3.17
N THR A 437 10.39 -16.06 3.40
CA THR A 437 11.26 -15.56 2.31
C THR A 437 12.74 -15.94 2.44
N GLY A 438 13.19 -16.24 3.67
CA GLY A 438 14.62 -16.34 3.99
C GLY A 438 15.39 -15.04 3.70
N GLY A 439 14.71 -13.90 3.62
CA GLY A 439 15.24 -12.58 3.29
C GLY A 439 15.32 -12.25 1.79
N ASN A 440 14.74 -13.06 0.91
CA ASN A 440 14.72 -12.82 -0.54
C ASN A 440 13.41 -12.19 -1.00
N LEU A 441 13.38 -11.64 -2.22
CA LEU A 441 12.10 -11.39 -2.89
C LEU A 441 11.81 -12.62 -3.76
N LEU A 442 10.76 -13.38 -3.44
CA LEU A 442 10.39 -14.56 -4.21
C LEU A 442 9.38 -14.18 -5.31
N ILE A 443 9.61 -14.61 -6.55
CA ILE A 443 8.60 -14.66 -7.60
C ILE A 443 8.55 -16.07 -8.18
N ASN A 444 7.37 -16.70 -8.23
CA ASN A 444 7.18 -18.11 -8.61
C ASN A 444 8.12 -19.06 -7.82
N HIS A 445 8.26 -18.83 -6.51
CA HIS A 445 9.23 -19.48 -5.61
C HIS A 445 10.73 -19.28 -5.94
N ILE A 446 11.07 -18.56 -7.01
CA ILE A 446 12.45 -18.26 -7.39
C ILE A 446 12.91 -16.97 -6.67
N PRO A 447 14.06 -16.97 -5.98
CA PRO A 447 14.60 -15.77 -5.37
C PRO A 447 15.13 -14.81 -6.45
N LEU A 448 14.44 -13.70 -6.65
CA LEU A 448 14.93 -12.60 -7.48
C LEU A 448 16.03 -11.82 -6.75
N PHE A 449 17.08 -11.50 -7.51
CA PHE A 449 18.24 -10.71 -7.09
C PHE A 449 18.96 -11.34 -5.88
N PRO A 450 20.01 -12.18 -6.07
CA PRO A 450 20.68 -12.84 -4.96
C PRO A 450 21.29 -11.83 -3.99
N LYS A 451 20.79 -11.84 -2.75
CA LYS A 451 21.19 -10.93 -1.66
C LYS A 451 22.34 -11.50 -0.82
N THR A 452 23.17 -10.61 -0.26
CA THR A 452 24.17 -10.98 0.76
C THR A 452 23.50 -11.46 2.05
N LYS A 453 24.24 -12.16 2.94
CA LYS A 453 23.69 -12.61 4.23
C LYS A 453 23.13 -11.46 5.08
N GLU A 454 23.83 -10.34 5.14
CA GLU A 454 23.38 -9.15 5.87
C GLU A 454 22.12 -8.54 5.27
N GLN A 455 22.07 -8.43 3.93
CA GLN A 455 20.87 -7.97 3.23
C GLN A 455 19.68 -8.90 3.51
N LYS A 456 19.86 -10.22 3.45
CA LYS A 456 18.82 -11.20 3.79
C LYS A 456 18.29 -10.96 5.20
N GLN A 457 19.18 -10.87 6.19
CA GLN A 457 18.79 -10.60 7.58
C GLN A 457 18.00 -9.29 7.75
N ASN A 458 18.40 -8.21 7.07
CA ASN A 458 17.64 -6.96 7.09
C ASN A 458 16.25 -7.10 6.42
N TRP A 459 16.17 -7.83 5.30
CA TRP A 459 14.89 -8.09 4.62
C TRP A 459 13.96 -8.99 5.43
N ARG A 460 14.46 -9.98 6.18
CA ARG A 460 13.66 -10.80 7.11
C ARG A 460 13.01 -9.96 8.21
N TRP A 461 13.81 -9.10 8.85
CA TRP A 461 13.28 -8.11 9.80
C TRP A 461 12.24 -7.20 9.15
N THR A 462 12.50 -6.71 7.95
CA THR A 462 11.63 -5.79 7.22
C THR A 462 10.27 -6.41 6.90
N VAL A 463 10.24 -7.64 6.35
CA VAL A 463 9.01 -8.38 6.02
C VAL A 463 8.18 -8.61 7.29
N GLY A 464 8.80 -9.10 8.36
CA GLY A 464 8.11 -9.27 9.65
C GLY A 464 7.55 -7.95 10.19
N ASN A 465 8.34 -6.88 10.21
CA ASN A 465 7.94 -5.61 10.81
C ASN A 465 6.88 -4.85 9.98
N ARG A 466 6.82 -5.04 8.65
CA ARG A 466 5.75 -4.52 7.78
C ARG A 466 4.38 -5.11 8.13
N ILE A 467 4.29 -6.43 8.24
CA ILE A 467 3.06 -7.12 8.66
C ILE A 467 2.69 -6.76 10.09
N ARG A 468 3.68 -6.70 11.01
CA ARG A 468 3.48 -6.26 12.41
C ARG A 468 2.84 -4.87 12.50
N LYS A 469 3.35 -3.90 11.74
CA LYS A 469 2.79 -2.54 11.64
C LYS A 469 1.37 -2.56 11.05
N ALA A 470 1.16 -3.30 9.97
CA ALA A 470 -0.18 -3.43 9.37
C ALA A 470 -1.20 -4.04 10.36
N ILE A 471 -0.81 -5.05 11.15
CA ILE A 471 -1.66 -5.61 12.22
C ILE A 471 -1.99 -4.56 13.29
N ALA A 472 -1.01 -3.77 13.74
CA ALA A 472 -1.25 -2.67 14.69
C ALA A 472 -2.25 -1.63 14.16
N CYS A 473 -2.17 -1.29 12.87
CA CYS A 473 -3.10 -0.39 12.19
C CYS A 473 -4.57 -0.82 12.36
N TYR A 474 -4.86 -2.11 12.15
CA TYR A 474 -6.22 -2.63 12.22
C TYR A 474 -6.67 -2.96 13.64
N LEU A 475 -5.76 -3.29 14.56
CA LEU A 475 -6.09 -3.43 15.98
C LEU A 475 -6.50 -2.08 16.58
N ALA A 476 -5.75 -1.02 16.27
CA ALA A 476 -6.11 0.35 16.64
C ALA A 476 -7.50 0.73 16.12
N GLN A 477 -7.80 0.44 14.84
CA GLN A 477 -9.12 0.69 14.23
C GLN A 477 -10.30 -0.06 14.88
N ARG A 478 -10.05 -1.07 15.72
CA ARG A 478 -11.06 -1.85 16.43
C ARG A 478 -11.15 -1.52 17.93
N ASP A 479 -10.57 -0.38 18.33
CA ASP A 479 -10.52 0.11 19.72
C ASP A 479 -9.84 -0.87 20.70
N PHE A 480 -8.91 -1.69 20.23
CA PHE A 480 -8.01 -2.44 21.12
C PHE A 480 -6.92 -1.52 21.67
N ASP A 481 -6.63 -1.66 22.96
CA ASP A 481 -5.55 -0.97 23.65
C ASP A 481 -4.21 -1.54 23.21
N ILE A 482 -3.53 -0.89 22.26
CA ILE A 482 -2.21 -1.33 21.81
C ILE A 482 -1.09 -0.48 22.42
N LEU A 483 -0.05 -1.14 22.92
CA LEU A 483 1.20 -0.48 23.27
C LEU A 483 1.89 -0.01 21.98
N ASN A 484 2.46 1.20 21.98
CA ASN A 484 3.13 1.73 20.79
C ASN A 484 4.31 0.82 20.37
N ILE A 485 4.44 0.55 19.07
CA ILE A 485 5.46 -0.36 18.53
C ILE A 485 6.87 0.13 18.88
N GLY A 486 7.13 1.44 18.79
CA GLY A 486 8.42 2.03 19.15
C GLY A 486 8.75 1.92 20.63
N GLN A 487 7.76 2.02 21.52
CA GLN A 487 7.98 1.73 22.96
C GLN A 487 8.31 0.27 23.19
N THR A 488 7.54 -0.63 22.56
CA THR A 488 7.79 -2.08 22.62
C THR A 488 9.21 -2.39 22.20
N ASP A 489 9.67 -1.83 21.08
CA ASP A 489 11.02 -2.04 20.55
C ASP A 489 12.10 -1.44 21.47
N THR A 490 11.89 -0.27 22.05
CA THR A 490 12.83 0.34 23.00
C THR A 490 12.97 -0.48 24.29
N ILE A 491 11.86 -0.98 24.86
CA ILE A 491 11.87 -1.80 26.07
C ILE A 491 12.56 -3.15 25.82
N LEU A 492 12.22 -3.83 24.71
CA LEU A 492 12.85 -5.12 24.37
C LEU A 492 14.37 -4.96 24.14
N LYS A 493 14.80 -3.86 23.49
CA LYS A 493 16.22 -3.51 23.35
C LYS A 493 16.92 -3.25 24.68
N SER A 494 16.28 -2.53 25.61
CA SER A 494 16.90 -2.24 26.92
C SER A 494 17.11 -3.50 27.77
N HIS A 495 16.34 -4.55 27.52
CA HIS A 495 16.55 -5.88 28.12
C HIS A 495 17.52 -6.79 27.33
N GLY A 496 18.24 -6.24 26.34
CA GLY A 496 19.28 -6.95 25.59
C GLY A 496 18.76 -7.94 24.54
N LEU A 497 17.45 -7.95 24.26
CA LEU A 497 16.89 -8.84 23.23
C LEU A 497 17.31 -8.33 21.85
N SER A 498 18.02 -9.16 21.09
CA SER A 498 18.60 -8.78 19.79
C SER A 498 18.21 -9.72 18.65
N THR A 499 17.85 -10.96 18.97
CA THR A 499 17.39 -11.97 18.02
C THR A 499 16.00 -12.51 18.37
N MET A 500 15.35 -13.13 17.40
CA MET A 500 14.09 -13.86 17.62
C MET A 500 14.25 -15.00 18.64
N LYS A 501 15.44 -15.61 18.73
CA LYS A 501 15.74 -16.67 19.70
C LYS A 501 15.81 -16.12 21.13
N ASP A 502 16.43 -14.94 21.31
CA ASP A 502 16.42 -14.23 22.60
C ASP A 502 14.99 -13.98 23.07
N LEU A 503 14.15 -13.43 22.17
CA LEU A 503 12.76 -13.08 22.45
C LEU A 503 11.91 -14.30 22.85
N LEU A 504 12.01 -15.39 22.10
CA LEU A 504 11.24 -16.63 22.33
C LEU A 504 11.72 -17.40 23.58
N ARG A 505 12.93 -17.13 24.09
CA ARG A 505 13.45 -17.72 25.33
C ARG A 505 12.82 -17.09 26.59
N VAL A 506 12.34 -15.85 26.51
CA VAL A 506 11.74 -15.16 27.66
C VAL A 506 10.29 -15.59 27.86
N PRO A 507 9.88 -16.05 29.06
CA PRO A 507 8.49 -16.42 29.32
C PRO A 507 7.51 -15.26 29.10
N PRO A 508 6.29 -15.50 28.56
CA PRO A 508 5.27 -14.46 28.36
C PRO A 508 4.94 -13.64 29.63
N LYS A 509 5.00 -14.29 30.80
CA LYS A 509 4.82 -13.63 32.12
C LYS A 509 5.86 -12.54 32.39
N THR A 510 7.10 -12.77 31.98
CA THR A 510 8.21 -11.83 32.18
C THR A 510 8.14 -10.68 31.17
N LEU A 511 7.89 -10.99 29.89
CA LEU A 511 7.67 -9.98 28.85
C LEU A 511 6.49 -9.05 29.19
N GLY A 512 5.39 -9.60 29.71
CA GLY A 512 4.24 -8.82 30.17
C GLY A 512 4.55 -7.84 31.30
N ARG A 513 5.42 -8.22 32.24
CA ARG A 513 5.89 -7.33 33.32
C ARG A 513 6.78 -6.20 32.78
N TRP A 514 7.72 -6.51 31.88
CA TRP A 514 8.59 -5.50 31.28
C TRP A 514 7.82 -4.48 30.45
N LEU A 515 6.85 -4.94 29.67
CA LEU A 515 6.02 -4.10 28.80
C LEU A 515 4.82 -3.47 29.51
N SER A 516 4.49 -3.92 30.73
CA SER A 516 3.28 -3.54 31.49
C SER A 516 1.98 -3.77 30.70
N VAL A 517 1.79 -4.99 30.19
CA VAL A 517 0.65 -5.38 29.34
C VAL A 517 -0.01 -6.69 29.77
N ASP A 518 -1.29 -6.86 29.41
CA ASP A 518 -2.14 -8.02 29.74
C ASP A 518 -2.05 -9.14 28.69
N SER A 519 -1.74 -8.77 27.44
CA SER A 519 -1.62 -9.71 26.33
C SER A 519 -0.44 -9.39 25.41
N LEU A 520 0.10 -10.44 24.78
CA LEU A 520 1.18 -10.37 23.78
C LEU A 520 0.69 -10.98 22.47
N ILE A 521 0.96 -10.32 21.34
CA ILE A 521 0.79 -10.92 20.01
C ILE A 521 2.16 -11.34 19.48
N TYR A 522 2.31 -12.65 19.29
CA TYR A 522 3.38 -13.24 18.47
C TYR A 522 2.88 -13.40 17.04
N GLY A 523 3.75 -13.19 16.06
CA GLY A 523 3.42 -13.34 14.65
C GLY A 523 4.52 -14.02 13.83
N GLU A 524 4.08 -14.79 12.84
CA GLU A 524 4.92 -15.53 11.90
C GLU A 524 4.41 -15.22 10.48
N VAL A 525 5.29 -14.73 9.60
CA VAL A 525 4.98 -14.56 8.17
C VAL A 525 5.19 -15.91 7.49
N THR A 526 4.10 -16.49 6.99
CA THR A 526 4.03 -17.86 6.44
C THR A 526 4.06 -17.91 4.92
N THR A 527 3.74 -16.80 4.23
CA THR A 527 3.99 -16.60 2.80
C THR A 527 4.22 -15.12 2.51
N TYR A 528 5.14 -14.79 1.61
CA TYR A 528 5.37 -13.42 1.14
C TYR A 528 6.07 -13.49 -0.22
N GLU A 529 5.30 -13.69 -1.29
CA GLU A 529 5.84 -13.97 -2.63
C GLU A 529 4.95 -13.41 -3.75
N GLY A 530 5.57 -13.14 -4.90
CA GLY A 530 4.88 -12.81 -6.14
C GLY A 530 4.64 -14.06 -7.00
N PHE A 531 3.61 -14.03 -7.83
CA PHE A 531 3.40 -15.01 -8.89
C PHE A 531 3.15 -14.28 -10.21
N TYR A 532 3.79 -14.76 -11.29
CA TYR A 532 3.60 -14.21 -12.62
C TYR A 532 3.61 -15.33 -13.67
N SER A 533 2.51 -15.43 -14.43
CA SER A 533 2.30 -16.42 -15.49
C SER A 533 1.55 -15.80 -16.68
N ILE A 534 2.05 -14.68 -17.19
CA ILE A 534 1.60 -13.96 -18.39
C ILE A 534 0.14 -13.42 -18.30
N VAL A 535 -0.86 -14.29 -18.36
CA VAL A 535 -2.29 -13.91 -18.20
C VAL A 535 -2.69 -13.66 -16.75
N TRP A 536 -1.83 -14.03 -15.79
CA TRP A 536 -2.08 -13.90 -14.36
C TRP A 536 -0.86 -13.35 -13.64
N ALA A 537 -1.10 -12.42 -12.71
CA ALA A 537 -0.08 -11.84 -11.85
C ALA A 537 -0.65 -11.58 -10.45
N ALA A 538 0.09 -11.91 -9.40
CA ALA A 538 -0.39 -11.85 -8.03
C ALA A 538 0.69 -11.57 -6.98
N TRP A 539 0.30 -10.94 -5.87
CA TRP A 539 1.05 -10.98 -4.60
C TRP A 539 0.30 -11.86 -3.61
N ARG A 540 1.00 -12.85 -3.05
CA ARG A 540 0.48 -13.73 -2.01
C ARG A 540 1.20 -13.45 -0.69
N VAL A 541 0.43 -13.07 0.32
CA VAL A 541 0.92 -12.73 1.66
C VAL A 541 0.14 -13.55 2.67
N GLY A 542 0.83 -14.21 3.60
CA GLY A 542 0.21 -15.03 4.64
C GLY A 542 0.92 -14.86 5.98
N ALA A 543 0.14 -14.91 7.05
CA ALA A 543 0.65 -14.83 8.41
C ALA A 543 -0.19 -15.64 9.39
N LYS A 544 0.47 -16.05 10.47
CA LYS A 544 -0.12 -16.68 11.65
C LYS A 544 0.12 -15.78 12.86
N LEU A 545 -0.89 -15.59 13.68
CA LEU A 545 -0.85 -14.79 14.91
C LEU A 545 -1.28 -15.65 16.10
N ASN A 546 -0.58 -15.49 17.22
CA ASN A 546 -0.94 -16.08 18.51
C ASN A 546 -1.07 -14.96 19.55
N LEU A 547 -2.28 -14.75 20.08
CA LEU A 547 -2.54 -13.86 21.21
C LEU A 547 -2.35 -14.66 22.51
N VAL A 548 -1.43 -14.24 23.37
CA VAL A 548 -1.05 -14.94 24.60
C VAL A 548 -1.28 -14.03 25.81
N SER A 549 -1.99 -14.55 26.81
CA SER A 549 -2.20 -13.85 28.09
C SER A 549 -0.90 -13.76 28.88
N THR A 550 -0.50 -12.57 29.33
CA THR A 550 0.70 -12.39 30.17
C THR A 550 0.53 -12.95 31.57
N HIS A 551 -0.67 -12.85 32.16
CA HIS A 551 -0.96 -13.37 33.49
C HIS A 551 -0.82 -14.89 33.57
N SER A 552 -1.30 -15.60 32.54
CA SER A 552 -1.37 -17.07 32.54
C SER A 552 -0.33 -17.77 31.67
N GLY A 553 0.17 -17.12 30.62
CA GLY A 553 1.02 -17.73 29.58
C GLY A 553 0.25 -18.58 28.55
N ILE A 554 -1.09 -18.62 28.63
CA ILE A 554 -1.95 -19.41 27.73
C ILE A 554 -2.26 -18.61 26.47
N THR A 555 -2.16 -19.26 25.31
CA THR A 555 -2.66 -18.75 24.03
C THR A 555 -4.19 -18.65 24.06
N LEU A 556 -4.71 -17.42 24.02
CA LEU A 556 -6.15 -17.14 24.02
C LEU A 556 -6.78 -17.28 22.63
N LEU A 557 -6.01 -16.94 21.58
CA LEU A 557 -6.46 -16.94 20.19
C LEU A 557 -5.28 -17.30 19.28
N THR A 558 -5.47 -18.27 18.39
CA THR A 558 -4.61 -18.48 17.22
C THR A 558 -5.41 -18.17 15.97
N THR A 559 -4.88 -17.35 15.07
CA THR A 559 -5.48 -17.13 13.75
C THR A 559 -4.43 -17.20 12.66
N GLN A 560 -4.78 -17.80 11.52
CA GLN A 560 -3.91 -17.93 10.36
C GLN A 560 -4.70 -17.63 9.08
N ALA A 561 -4.11 -16.86 8.19
CA ALA A 561 -4.68 -16.57 6.89
C ALA A 561 -3.57 -16.37 5.84
N THR A 562 -3.95 -16.61 4.59
CA THR A 562 -3.21 -16.17 3.41
C THR A 562 -4.18 -15.37 2.54
N ARG A 563 -3.68 -14.30 1.94
CA ARG A 563 -4.40 -13.46 0.98
C ARG A 563 -3.63 -13.38 -0.31
N THR A 564 -4.38 -13.33 -1.40
CA THR A 564 -3.86 -13.09 -2.74
C THR A 564 -4.51 -11.82 -3.28
N SER A 565 -3.69 -10.84 -3.66
CA SER A 565 -4.12 -9.72 -4.51
C SER A 565 -3.62 -10.03 -5.92
N ASN A 566 -4.53 -10.16 -6.89
CA ASN A 566 -4.16 -10.55 -8.25
C ASN A 566 -4.87 -9.75 -9.34
N ARG A 567 -4.39 -9.93 -10.56
CA ARG A 567 -5.09 -9.62 -11.80
C ARG A 567 -5.01 -10.83 -12.71
N PHE A 568 -6.14 -11.12 -13.35
CA PHE A 568 -6.23 -12.03 -14.47
C PHE A 568 -6.71 -11.22 -15.68
N ILE A 569 -6.04 -11.36 -16.81
CA ILE A 569 -6.49 -10.80 -18.09
C ILE A 569 -6.67 -11.99 -19.03
N PRO A 570 -7.92 -12.35 -19.41
CA PRO A 570 -8.14 -13.42 -20.36
C PRO A 570 -7.53 -13.05 -21.71
N ALA A 571 -6.82 -13.98 -22.32
CA ALA A 571 -6.18 -13.81 -23.61
C ALA A 571 -6.41 -15.06 -24.47
N ILE A 572 -6.93 -14.88 -25.68
CA ILE A 572 -7.28 -15.98 -26.58
C ILE A 572 -6.49 -15.98 -27.90
N THR A 573 -5.89 -14.84 -28.29
CA THR A 573 -4.93 -14.78 -29.41
C THR A 573 -3.49 -14.59 -28.92
N PRO A 574 -2.46 -14.90 -29.76
CA PRO A 574 -1.06 -14.65 -29.41
C PRO A 574 -0.74 -13.17 -29.15
N ILE A 575 -1.45 -12.24 -29.80
CA ILE A 575 -1.30 -10.79 -29.59
C ILE A 575 -1.87 -10.40 -28.23
N ASP A 576 -3.09 -10.87 -27.90
CA ASP A 576 -3.68 -10.64 -26.58
C ASP A 576 -2.80 -11.23 -25.47
N LEU A 577 -2.16 -12.38 -25.71
CA LEU A 577 -1.27 -13.01 -24.74
C LEU A 577 -0.03 -12.16 -24.45
N ALA A 578 0.56 -11.53 -25.48
CA ALA A 578 1.66 -10.60 -25.33
C ALA A 578 1.23 -9.32 -24.58
N ILE A 579 0.07 -8.75 -24.92
CA ILE A 579 -0.51 -7.58 -24.25
C ILE A 579 -0.84 -7.90 -22.79
N ALA A 580 -1.49 -9.04 -22.52
CA ALA A 580 -1.82 -9.50 -21.18
C ALA A 580 -0.57 -9.72 -20.33
N GLY A 581 0.49 -10.32 -20.90
CA GLY A 581 1.79 -10.47 -20.23
C GLY A 581 2.36 -9.14 -19.72
N VAL A 582 2.48 -8.16 -20.61
CA VAL A 582 2.99 -6.83 -20.24
C VAL A 582 2.04 -6.15 -19.25
N THR A 583 0.73 -6.18 -19.49
CA THR A 583 -0.25 -5.47 -18.66
C THR A 583 -0.38 -6.08 -17.26
N THR A 584 -0.43 -7.40 -17.09
CA THR A 584 -0.50 -8.02 -15.75
C THR A 584 0.80 -7.81 -14.98
N MET A 585 1.96 -7.93 -15.62
CA MET A 585 3.26 -7.66 -15.00
C MET A 585 3.33 -6.21 -14.52
N THR A 586 3.14 -5.24 -15.42
CA THR A 586 3.27 -3.81 -15.10
C THR A 586 2.21 -3.34 -14.11
N THR A 587 1.00 -3.91 -14.12
CA THR A 587 -0.07 -3.48 -13.22
C THR A 587 -0.11 -4.22 -11.87
N MET A 588 0.47 -5.42 -11.71
CA MET A 588 0.47 -6.12 -10.43
C MET A 588 1.84 -6.24 -9.76
N MET A 589 2.95 -6.34 -10.48
CA MET A 589 4.30 -6.51 -9.90
C MET A 589 4.90 -5.19 -9.38
N ARG A 590 4.16 -4.53 -8.47
CA ARG A 590 4.46 -3.21 -7.92
C ARG A 590 4.39 -3.21 -6.40
N ASP A 591 5.28 -2.44 -5.78
CA ASP A 591 5.42 -2.36 -4.31
C ASP A 591 4.13 -1.93 -3.59
N TYR A 592 3.35 -1.02 -4.19
CA TYR A 592 2.07 -0.62 -3.60
C TYR A 592 0.98 -1.71 -3.67
N LYS A 593 1.00 -2.59 -4.70
CA LYS A 593 0.10 -3.75 -4.77
C LYS A 593 0.49 -4.85 -3.80
N LEU A 594 1.79 -5.03 -3.55
CA LEU A 594 2.27 -5.85 -2.44
C LEU A 594 1.77 -5.28 -1.10
N ARG A 595 1.90 -3.97 -0.87
CA ARG A 595 1.37 -3.33 0.34
C ARG A 595 -0.15 -3.50 0.51
N GLN A 596 -0.90 -3.40 -0.57
CA GLN A 596 -2.35 -3.65 -0.59
C GLN A 596 -2.69 -5.09 -0.14
N ALA A 597 -1.88 -6.08 -0.52
CA ALA A 597 -2.01 -7.46 -0.04
C ALA A 597 -1.64 -7.63 1.45
N GLU A 598 -0.60 -6.95 1.95
CA GLU A 598 -0.27 -6.90 3.39
C GLU A 598 -1.43 -6.35 4.23
N GLU A 599 -2.07 -5.30 3.73
CA GLU A 599 -3.18 -4.60 4.37
C GLU A 599 -4.45 -5.43 4.38
N GLU A 600 -4.82 -6.06 3.27
CA GLU A 600 -5.95 -6.99 3.21
C GLU A 600 -5.79 -8.19 4.14
N LEU A 601 -4.58 -8.78 4.19
CA LEU A 601 -4.26 -9.86 5.12
C LEU A 601 -4.45 -9.39 6.57
N SER A 602 -3.85 -8.26 6.91
CA SER A 602 -3.85 -7.74 8.27
C SER A 602 -5.26 -7.36 8.71
N ARG A 603 -6.05 -6.77 7.80
CA ARG A 603 -7.47 -6.45 8.02
C ARG A 603 -8.29 -7.70 8.27
N GLU A 604 -8.19 -8.74 7.45
CA GLU A 604 -8.96 -9.97 7.61
C GLU A 604 -8.56 -10.76 8.86
N LEU A 605 -7.26 -10.83 9.19
CA LEU A 605 -6.77 -11.43 10.44
C LEU A 605 -7.33 -10.71 11.66
N VAL A 606 -7.25 -9.37 11.72
CA VAL A 606 -7.76 -8.60 12.86
C VAL A 606 -9.30 -8.58 12.91
N LEU A 607 -9.99 -8.63 11.77
CA LEU A 607 -11.46 -8.77 11.73
C LEU A 607 -11.94 -10.15 12.24
N SER A 608 -11.05 -11.14 12.33
CA SER A 608 -11.36 -12.46 12.90
C SER A 608 -11.37 -12.47 14.44
N PHE A 609 -10.77 -11.47 15.10
CA PHE A 609 -10.74 -11.38 16.56
C PHE A 609 -12.17 -11.17 17.10
N PRO A 610 -12.65 -11.99 18.05
CA PRO A 610 -13.91 -11.75 18.74
C PRO A 610 -13.89 -10.36 19.44
N LYS A 611 -15.02 -9.65 19.49
CA LYS A 611 -15.16 -8.45 20.33
C LYS A 611 -15.67 -8.88 21.69
N GLU A 612 -15.15 -8.30 22.77
CA GLU A 612 -15.52 -8.64 24.16
C GLU A 612 -17.04 -8.53 24.41
N ASP A 613 -17.72 -7.56 23.79
CA ASP A 613 -19.17 -7.29 23.97
C ASP A 613 -20.11 -8.46 23.62
N ASN A 614 -19.75 -9.35 22.69
CA ASN A 614 -20.68 -10.37 22.17
C ASN A 614 -20.84 -11.61 23.10
N LEU A 615 -20.24 -11.59 24.29
CA LEU A 615 -20.08 -12.78 25.13
C LEU A 615 -21.16 -12.94 26.22
N SER A 616 -22.02 -11.94 26.41
CA SER A 616 -23.23 -12.03 27.23
C SER A 616 -24.38 -12.77 26.50
N GLU A 617 -24.50 -12.62 25.18
CA GLU A 617 -25.52 -13.31 24.36
C GLU A 617 -25.20 -14.79 24.11
N ALA A 618 -23.95 -15.22 24.25
CA ALA A 618 -23.50 -16.60 24.01
C ALA A 618 -23.95 -17.62 25.08
N LYS A 619 -24.85 -17.24 26.00
CA LYS A 619 -25.37 -18.10 27.08
C LYS A 619 -26.59 -18.96 26.70
N GLU A 620 -27.23 -18.73 25.56
CA GLU A 620 -28.29 -19.63 25.05
C GLU A 620 -27.76 -20.57 23.94
N PRO A 621 -27.58 -21.87 24.22
CA PRO A 621 -27.32 -22.85 23.16
C PRO A 621 -28.62 -23.11 22.37
N GLY A 622 -28.74 -22.52 21.18
CA GLY A 622 -29.78 -22.91 20.21
C GLY A 622 -30.29 -21.84 19.24
N LYS A 623 -30.10 -20.55 19.52
CA LYS A 623 -30.57 -19.49 18.61
C LYS A 623 -29.52 -19.13 17.56
N ILE A 624 -29.69 -19.68 16.36
CA ILE A 624 -29.02 -19.20 15.14
C ILE A 624 -29.35 -17.70 15.00
N PRO A 625 -28.38 -16.78 15.01
CA PRO A 625 -28.67 -15.37 14.84
C PRO A 625 -29.25 -15.15 13.44
N ARG A 626 -30.50 -14.66 13.38
CA ARG A 626 -31.15 -14.26 12.12
C ARG A 626 -30.32 -13.16 11.47
N ARG A 627 -29.53 -13.53 10.45
CA ARG A 627 -28.79 -12.58 9.61
C ARG A 627 -29.77 -11.67 8.88
N THR A 628 -30.00 -10.47 9.39
CA THR A 628 -30.49 -9.34 8.60
C THR A 628 -29.39 -8.90 7.64
N ALA A 629 -29.25 -9.67 6.55
CA ALA A 629 -28.40 -9.31 5.44
C ALA A 629 -29.05 -8.16 4.65
N HIS A 630 -28.78 -6.93 5.05
CA HIS A 630 -28.93 -5.79 4.14
C HIS A 630 -27.96 -6.00 2.97
N LYS A 631 -28.50 -6.44 1.83
CA LYS A 631 -27.74 -6.66 0.61
C LYS A 631 -27.19 -5.31 0.12
N ILE A 632 -25.90 -5.08 0.33
CA ILE A 632 -25.16 -4.09 -0.47
C ILE A 632 -24.86 -4.77 -1.81
N SER A 633 -25.86 -4.83 -2.68
CA SER A 633 -25.74 -5.39 -4.04
C SER A 633 -25.94 -4.30 -5.08
N PHE A 634 -24.98 -4.17 -6.00
CA PHE A 634 -24.95 -3.20 -7.10
C PHE A 634 -26.06 -3.37 -8.16
N LEU A 635 -27.00 -4.29 -7.94
CA LEU A 635 -28.09 -4.65 -8.84
C LEU A 635 -29.48 -4.22 -8.33
N GLU A 636 -29.55 -3.37 -7.29
CA GLU A 636 -30.82 -2.82 -6.81
C GLU A 636 -31.27 -1.63 -7.69
N ASN A 637 -31.64 -1.93 -8.95
CA ASN A 637 -32.46 -1.02 -9.75
C ASN A 637 -33.19 -1.74 -10.89
N SER A 638 -34.39 -2.27 -10.60
CA SER A 638 -35.54 -2.28 -11.54
C SER A 638 -36.82 -2.85 -10.91
N SER A 639 -37.23 -2.32 -9.75
CA SER A 639 -38.64 -2.44 -9.34
C SER A 639 -39.51 -1.41 -10.08
N SER A 640 -39.35 -1.31 -11.41
CA SER A 640 -40.35 -0.68 -12.27
C SER A 640 -41.46 -1.71 -12.49
N LYS A 641 -42.71 -1.28 -12.33
CA LYS A 641 -43.92 -2.10 -12.48
C LYS A 641 -43.91 -2.86 -13.83
N ARG A 642 -43.50 -4.13 -13.82
CA ARG A 642 -44.00 -5.09 -14.82
C ARG A 642 -45.37 -5.55 -14.33
N LYS A 643 -46.40 -5.23 -15.11
CA LYS A 643 -47.62 -6.05 -15.11
C LYS A 643 -47.24 -7.33 -15.82
N ASP A 644 -47.33 -8.47 -15.15
CA ASP A 644 -47.18 -9.77 -15.82
C ASP A 644 -48.42 -10.02 -16.69
N PRO A 645 -48.28 -10.21 -18.02
CA PRO A 645 -49.41 -10.45 -18.92
C PRO A 645 -49.58 -11.96 -19.21
N PHE A 646 -49.27 -12.83 -18.25
CA PHE A 646 -49.39 -14.29 -18.38
C PHE A 646 -49.64 -14.94 -17.01
N LEU A 647 -50.85 -14.75 -16.45
CA LEU A 647 -51.49 -15.62 -15.44
C LEU A 647 -52.91 -15.11 -15.15
N ALA A 648 -53.82 -15.37 -16.09
CA ALA A 648 -55.25 -15.12 -15.91
C ALA A 648 -56.05 -16.13 -16.76
N LEU A 649 -56.30 -17.31 -16.21
CA LEU A 649 -57.40 -18.22 -16.55
C LEU A 649 -57.39 -19.39 -15.57
N ASN A 650 -58.56 -19.68 -14.96
CA ASN A 650 -58.81 -20.64 -13.88
C ASN A 650 -58.07 -20.28 -12.56
N ASP A 651 -58.74 -20.07 -11.42
CA ASP A 651 -59.76 -20.94 -10.86
C ASP A 651 -61.06 -20.24 -10.45
N ASN A 652 -62.16 -20.96 -10.64
CA ASN A 652 -63.51 -20.54 -10.29
C ASN A 652 -64.03 -21.53 -9.23
N LYS A 653 -64.30 -21.03 -8.02
CA LYS A 653 -65.12 -21.64 -6.95
C LYS A 653 -64.71 -23.03 -6.42
N ASN A 654 -64.56 -23.11 -5.09
CA ASN A 654 -65.53 -23.84 -4.27
C ASN A 654 -65.51 -23.34 -2.82
N GLU A 655 -66.71 -23.35 -2.21
CA GLU A 655 -66.98 -23.06 -0.79
C GLU A 655 -66.40 -24.20 0.08
N PHE A 656 -66.09 -24.06 1.38
CA PHE A 656 -66.72 -23.28 2.46
C PHE A 656 -65.68 -22.69 3.44
#